data_AF-A0A397J590-F1
#
_entry.id   AF-A0A397J590-F1
#
_cell.length_a   1.000
_cell.length_b   1.000
_cell.length_c   1.000
_cell.angle_alpha   90.00
_cell.angle_beta   90.00
_cell.angle_gamma   90.00
#
_symmetry.space_group_name_H-M   'P 1'
#
loop_
_entity.id
_entity.type
_entity.pdbx_description
1 polymer ?
#
loop_
_entity_poly.entity_id
_entity_poly.type
_entity_poly.pdbx_seq_one_letter_code
_entity_poly.pdbx_strand_id
1 'polypeptide(L)'
;MSNLASKYKGPNPSVARPLLNSPLNPEHLYNFLTEFIFSQNINNVGQEYLFDFGDSLFYTIQQVTHLKLSSNEVKKKEKAEWVRIFLKVFIEHGFIGFIMLSGLLKGYQIIKSNEKRYPIGELITEVEDAFLTSLDSVIKENQDIIVPGEQSKMNPKKEIIAYICGQTIPSIPDEQLIKFNSKGIIMQLCSSIIFENPRIFQNGVFIKNITQDILNDNNQKWTINSKSHKSLQNKTNDFIFKELPRISWGISKLVLFVDKDEIMNLLNLIYSFAVEVFRLWEECPLSLVEKEESLDEETKKATPLLWSIFKALLFSITLIFKSIVDLSLFQPEICEKQERKLIILTYSYLYFITSKFALYGFSMHKKVFFSVLDKSLDDEIEANSLIEVCRPLDGNNSPSNKSRITYYLLVIEQLMKAINDNMVEQEILPFIYPYIKDNKDSLLFESVHLVIFAIFFNKKRVSKDLASFYCSLLLEGYPNIFTIIQLRTAYSEVIKYTSETDDALCWLCLDKLIKKIENITPESKELNDYSNKSLKSESTSSNLSDSSKSPSNQNEDDSTNNVMLNNNDPESIQAAALYLRRGHLLLTLIDQVQFVNLIIIKTLLEKIKEFLEAEPNGIGKLALKKVLFDTLSMGLDYTKKDVCVKWWLSEGSKIIVSQ
;
A
#
# COMPACT_ATOMS: atom_id res chain seq x y z
N MET A 1 -14.59 27.58 -31.07
CA MET A 1 -15.35 27.04 -29.91
C MET A 1 -14.37 26.37 -28.98
N SER A 2 -13.55 27.22 -28.37
CA SER A 2 -12.27 26.95 -27.72
C SER A 2 -12.30 27.58 -26.33
N ASN A 3 -11.62 26.93 -25.37
CA ASN A 3 -11.34 27.43 -24.02
C ASN A 3 -12.54 27.62 -23.06
N LEU A 4 -13.10 26.51 -22.59
CA LEU A 4 -13.70 26.42 -21.25
C LEU A 4 -12.80 25.53 -20.38
N ALA A 5 -11.56 25.98 -20.17
CA ALA A 5 -10.78 25.50 -19.05
C ALA A 5 -11.42 26.07 -17.78
N SER A 6 -11.99 25.21 -16.95
CA SER A 6 -12.55 25.47 -15.63
C SER A 6 -11.51 26.09 -14.70
N LYS A 7 -11.36 27.42 -14.79
CA LYS A 7 -10.66 28.21 -13.77
C LYS A 7 -11.70 28.79 -12.84
N TYR A 8 -11.83 28.19 -11.65
CA TYR A 8 -12.38 28.89 -10.48
C TYR A 8 -11.74 30.29 -10.40
N LYS A 9 -12.57 31.35 -10.46
CA LYS A 9 -12.13 32.76 -10.54
C LYS A 9 -12.05 33.46 -9.17
N GLY A 10 -12.10 32.70 -8.08
CA GLY A 10 -12.19 33.26 -6.73
C GLY A 10 -13.64 33.55 -6.29
N PRO A 11 -13.81 34.14 -5.10
CA PRO A 11 -15.13 34.45 -4.53
C PRO A 11 -15.89 35.42 -5.42
N ASN A 12 -17.21 35.23 -5.54
CA ASN A 12 -18.04 36.08 -6.39
C ASN A 12 -18.01 37.54 -5.87
N PRO A 13 -17.40 38.50 -6.59
CA PRO A 13 -17.17 39.85 -6.07
C PRO A 13 -18.46 40.61 -5.76
N SER A 14 -19.55 40.31 -6.49
CA SER A 14 -20.86 40.93 -6.29
C SER A 14 -21.53 40.48 -4.99
N VAL A 15 -21.11 39.37 -4.39
CA VAL A 15 -21.62 38.83 -3.13
C VAL A 15 -20.63 39.09 -2.00
N ALA A 16 -19.35 38.84 -2.23
CA ALA A 16 -18.31 38.98 -1.22
C ALA A 16 -18.14 40.43 -0.73
N ARG A 17 -18.14 41.42 -1.64
CA ARG A 17 -17.93 42.82 -1.28
C ARG A 17 -19.07 43.38 -0.42
N PRO A 18 -20.36 43.22 -0.78
CA PRO A 18 -21.45 43.65 0.08
C PRO A 18 -21.41 42.99 1.45
N LEU A 19 -21.15 41.68 1.54
CA LEU A 19 -21.14 40.96 2.83
C LEU A 19 -19.95 41.36 3.73
N LEU A 20 -18.79 41.68 3.15
CA LEU A 20 -17.65 42.17 3.92
C LEU A 20 -17.86 43.61 4.38
N ASN A 21 -18.44 44.45 3.52
CA ASN A 21 -18.61 45.89 3.75
C ASN A 21 -19.96 46.26 4.37
N SER A 22 -20.91 45.32 4.56
CA SER A 22 -22.25 45.69 5.02
C SER A 22 -22.16 46.33 6.40
N PRO A 23 -22.85 47.47 6.62
CA PRO A 23 -23.11 47.91 7.98
C PRO A 23 -23.87 46.77 8.69
N LEU A 24 -23.58 46.55 9.97
CA LEU A 24 -24.18 45.49 10.80
C LEU A 24 -25.69 45.72 11.08
N ASN A 25 -26.42 46.42 10.21
CA ASN A 25 -27.87 46.52 10.32
C ASN A 25 -28.48 45.13 10.00
N PRO A 26 -29.07 44.44 10.98
CA PRO A 26 -29.57 43.08 10.82
C PRO A 26 -30.60 42.94 9.72
N GLU A 27 -31.48 43.93 9.59
CA GLU A 27 -32.61 43.92 8.66
C GLU A 27 -32.15 44.11 7.21
N HIS A 28 -31.16 44.98 6.99
CA HIS A 28 -30.58 45.19 5.66
C HIS A 28 -29.83 43.94 5.18
N LEU A 29 -29.06 43.31 6.08
CA LEU A 29 -28.34 42.08 5.75
C LEU A 29 -29.29 40.92 5.47
N TYR A 30 -30.35 40.79 6.28
CA TYR A 30 -31.39 39.78 6.07
C TYR A 30 -32.07 39.94 4.71
N ASN A 31 -32.51 41.15 4.38
CA ASN A 31 -33.17 41.43 3.09
C ASN A 31 -32.22 41.19 1.91
N PHE A 32 -30.97 41.64 2.01
CA PHE A 32 -29.96 41.42 0.96
C PHE A 32 -29.73 39.92 0.69
N LEU A 33 -29.54 39.11 1.73
CA LEU A 33 -29.32 37.67 1.57
C LEU A 33 -30.55 36.97 1.00
N THR A 34 -31.74 37.34 1.47
CA THR A 34 -33.02 36.79 1.00
C THR A 34 -33.24 37.10 -0.48
N GLU A 35 -33.09 38.37 -0.88
CA GLU A 35 -33.19 38.80 -2.28
C GLU A 35 -32.13 38.12 -3.15
N PHE A 36 -30.90 38.01 -2.65
CA PHE A 36 -29.83 37.31 -3.36
C PHE A 36 -30.23 35.86 -3.63
N ILE A 37 -30.68 35.11 -2.62
CA ILE A 37 -31.09 33.70 -2.78
C ILE A 37 -32.23 33.55 -3.78
N PHE A 38 -33.28 34.38 -3.66
CA PHE A 38 -34.40 34.36 -4.59
C PHE A 38 -33.97 34.66 -6.04
N SER A 39 -32.95 35.50 -6.23
CA SER A 39 -32.41 35.80 -7.56
C SER A 39 -31.67 34.64 -8.22
N GLN A 40 -31.22 33.63 -7.47
CA GLN A 40 -30.39 32.52 -7.98
C GLN A 40 -31.18 31.37 -8.63
N ASN A 41 -32.45 31.58 -8.94
CA ASN A 41 -33.45 30.63 -9.49
C ASN A 41 -32.86 29.37 -10.19
N ILE A 42 -32.60 28.32 -9.40
CA ILE A 42 -31.85 27.10 -9.81
C ILE A 42 -32.61 26.22 -10.81
N ASN A 43 -33.93 26.37 -10.90
CA ASN A 43 -34.78 25.48 -11.70
C ASN A 43 -34.59 25.62 -13.22
N ASN A 44 -33.84 26.63 -13.71
CA ASN A 44 -33.62 26.90 -15.13
C ASN A 44 -32.15 26.79 -15.58
N VAL A 45 -31.29 26.21 -14.76
CA VAL A 45 -29.84 26.24 -14.98
C VAL A 45 -29.32 24.87 -15.43
N GLY A 46 -28.47 24.84 -16.47
CA GLY A 46 -27.87 23.60 -17.00
C GLY A 46 -27.05 22.83 -15.95
N GLN A 47 -26.96 21.51 -16.10
CA GLN A 47 -26.40 20.61 -15.08
C GLN A 47 -24.93 20.91 -14.69
N GLU A 48 -24.04 21.20 -15.66
CA GLU A 48 -22.64 21.57 -15.37
C GLU A 48 -22.53 22.93 -14.66
N TYR A 49 -23.38 23.89 -15.04
CA TYR A 49 -23.40 25.21 -14.41
C TYR A 49 -23.81 25.11 -12.94
N LEU A 50 -24.67 24.15 -12.58
CA LEU A 50 -25.12 24.00 -11.20
C LEU A 50 -24.00 23.62 -10.23
N PHE A 51 -23.07 22.74 -10.65
CA PHE A 51 -21.92 22.35 -9.83
C PHE A 51 -20.97 23.53 -9.61
N ASP A 52 -20.51 24.16 -10.69
CA ASP A 52 -19.59 25.30 -10.62
C ASP A 52 -20.20 26.49 -9.86
N PHE A 53 -21.51 26.69 -10.01
CA PHE A 53 -22.25 27.70 -9.26
C PHE A 53 -22.31 27.38 -7.76
N GLY A 54 -22.66 26.13 -7.40
CA GLY A 54 -22.70 25.68 -6.01
C GLY A 54 -21.35 25.77 -5.32
N ASP A 55 -20.28 25.34 -6.00
CA ASP A 55 -18.91 25.44 -5.51
C ASP A 55 -18.46 26.91 -5.32
N SER A 56 -18.73 27.76 -6.31
CA SER A 56 -18.46 29.20 -6.23
C SER A 56 -19.16 29.85 -5.04
N LEU A 57 -20.42 29.48 -4.79
CA LEU A 57 -21.20 30.00 -3.68
C LEU A 57 -20.64 29.51 -2.32
N PHE A 58 -20.36 28.21 -2.21
CA PHE A 58 -19.73 27.61 -1.04
C PHE A 58 -18.43 28.33 -0.66
N TYR A 59 -17.50 28.47 -1.60
CA TYR A 59 -16.23 29.14 -1.34
C TYR A 59 -16.36 30.64 -1.07
N THR A 60 -17.32 31.30 -1.70
CA THR A 60 -17.59 32.73 -1.45
C THR A 60 -17.98 32.93 0.01
N ILE A 61 -18.93 32.14 0.52
CA ILE A 61 -19.35 32.25 1.92
C ILE A 61 -18.25 31.79 2.87
N GLN A 62 -17.51 30.73 2.53
CA GLN A 62 -16.35 30.29 3.31
C GLN A 62 -15.33 31.42 3.50
N GLN A 63 -14.95 32.11 2.42
CA GLN A 63 -13.96 33.17 2.48
C GLN A 63 -14.47 34.41 3.22
N VAL A 64 -15.71 34.82 2.97
CA VAL A 64 -16.34 35.94 3.68
C VAL A 64 -16.38 35.65 5.18
N THR A 65 -16.79 34.45 5.56
CA THR A 65 -16.85 34.01 6.96
C THR A 65 -15.46 34.03 7.59
N HIS A 66 -14.47 33.43 6.93
CA HIS A 66 -13.10 33.42 7.42
C HIS A 66 -12.57 34.84 7.66
N LEU A 67 -12.74 35.75 6.70
CA LEU A 67 -12.26 37.14 6.82
C LEU A 67 -13.01 37.93 7.89
N LYS A 68 -14.35 37.84 7.93
CA LYS A 68 -15.18 38.62 8.87
C LYS A 68 -14.99 38.17 10.31
N LEU A 69 -14.96 36.85 10.55
CA LEU A 69 -14.79 36.31 11.90
C LEU A 69 -13.35 36.39 12.41
N SER A 70 -12.36 36.39 11.51
CA SER A 70 -10.95 36.57 11.89
C SER A 70 -10.49 38.02 12.04
N SER A 71 -11.30 39.01 11.61
CA SER A 71 -11.01 40.43 11.79
C SER A 71 -11.04 40.84 13.26
N ASN A 72 -10.04 41.57 13.73
CA ASN A 72 -10.00 42.15 15.09
C ASN A 72 -10.86 43.40 15.24
N GLU A 73 -11.30 43.99 14.13
CA GLU A 73 -12.02 45.27 14.11
C GLU A 73 -13.50 45.13 14.49
N VAL A 74 -14.07 43.93 14.33
CA VAL A 74 -15.50 43.66 14.60
C VAL A 74 -15.67 43.09 16.02
N LYS A 75 -16.59 43.66 16.80
CA LYS A 75 -16.83 43.20 18.18
C LYS A 75 -17.41 41.77 18.21
N LYS A 76 -17.14 41.02 19.28
CA LYS A 76 -17.64 39.64 19.45
C LYS A 76 -19.17 39.54 19.32
N LYS A 77 -19.91 40.49 19.90
CA LYS A 77 -21.38 40.54 19.85
C LYS A 77 -21.90 40.74 18.41
N GLU A 78 -21.25 41.63 17.66
CA GLU A 78 -21.59 41.92 16.26
C GLU A 78 -21.35 40.71 15.35
N LYS A 79 -20.24 39.99 15.56
CA LYS A 79 -19.98 38.73 14.86
C LYS A 79 -21.03 37.67 15.15
N ALA A 80 -21.45 37.54 16.42
CA ALA A 80 -22.49 36.59 16.82
C ALA A 80 -23.85 36.90 16.17
N GLU A 81 -24.23 38.18 16.14
CA GLU A 81 -25.47 38.63 15.50
C GLU A 81 -25.43 38.40 13.98
N TRP A 82 -24.29 38.68 13.34
CA TRP A 82 -24.05 38.39 11.93
C TRP A 82 -24.24 36.90 11.59
N VAL A 83 -23.67 36.00 12.41
CA VAL A 83 -23.81 34.54 12.22
C VAL A 83 -25.27 34.11 12.40
N ARG A 84 -25.99 34.64 13.40
CA ARG A 84 -27.40 34.28 13.63
C ARG A 84 -28.32 34.72 12.49
N ILE A 85 -28.04 35.85 11.85
CA ILE A 85 -28.77 36.28 10.64
C ILE A 85 -28.53 35.28 9.50
N PHE A 86 -27.28 34.86 9.29
CA PHE A 86 -26.94 33.86 8.27
C PHE A 86 -27.66 32.53 8.54
N LEU A 87 -27.65 32.05 9.79
CA LEU A 87 -28.37 30.85 10.19
C LEU A 87 -29.86 30.95 9.87
N LYS A 88 -30.51 32.06 10.28
CA LYS A 88 -31.93 32.28 10.05
C LYS A 88 -32.27 32.22 8.56
N VAL A 89 -31.53 32.96 7.72
CA VAL A 89 -31.80 33.00 6.28
C VAL A 89 -31.50 31.65 5.64
N PHE A 90 -30.34 31.05 5.90
CA PHE A 90 -29.93 29.83 5.18
C PHE A 90 -30.76 28.60 5.52
N ILE A 91 -31.30 28.49 6.74
CA ILE A 91 -32.16 27.36 7.11
C ILE A 91 -33.48 27.39 6.31
N GLU A 92 -33.99 28.57 5.95
CA GLU A 92 -35.30 28.74 5.28
C GLU A 92 -35.27 28.49 3.76
N HIS A 93 -34.09 28.30 3.16
CA HIS A 93 -33.92 28.33 1.69
C HIS A 93 -33.42 27.02 1.06
N GLY A 94 -33.76 25.87 1.65
CA GLY A 94 -33.56 24.54 1.07
C GLY A 94 -32.12 24.27 0.61
N PHE A 95 -31.95 23.78 -0.62
CA PHE A 95 -30.64 23.37 -1.16
C PHE A 95 -29.61 24.52 -1.28
N ILE A 96 -30.03 25.73 -1.67
CA ILE A 96 -29.13 26.89 -1.77
C ILE A 96 -28.69 27.32 -0.37
N GLY A 97 -29.65 27.34 0.55
CA GLY A 97 -29.41 27.59 1.96
C GLY A 97 -28.37 26.62 2.53
N PHE A 98 -28.52 25.32 2.27
CA PHE A 98 -27.57 24.28 2.64
C PHE A 98 -26.15 24.57 2.11
N ILE A 99 -25.98 24.90 0.83
CA ILE A 99 -24.65 25.20 0.25
C ILE A 99 -23.99 26.37 0.98
N MET A 100 -24.72 27.45 1.22
CA MET A 100 -24.18 28.62 1.92
C MET A 100 -23.89 28.35 3.39
N LEU A 101 -24.75 27.61 4.07
CA LEU A 101 -24.55 27.18 5.45
C LEU A 101 -23.30 26.30 5.58
N SER A 102 -23.04 25.47 4.57
CA SER A 102 -21.83 24.67 4.49
C SER A 102 -20.57 25.52 4.33
N GLY A 103 -20.64 26.58 3.51
CA GLY A 103 -19.57 27.57 3.39
C GLY A 103 -19.31 28.29 4.71
N LEU A 104 -20.38 28.69 5.42
CA LEU A 104 -20.29 29.32 6.75
C LEU A 104 -19.60 28.38 7.75
N LEU A 105 -20.02 27.11 7.80
CA LEU A 105 -19.40 26.10 8.66
C LEU A 105 -17.91 25.92 8.33
N LYS A 106 -17.56 25.76 7.05
CA LYS A 106 -16.16 25.56 6.64
C LYS A 106 -15.29 26.75 6.98
N GLY A 107 -15.82 27.98 6.82
CA GLY A 107 -15.14 29.20 7.24
C GLY A 107 -14.83 29.21 8.73
N TYR A 108 -15.78 28.77 9.57
CA TYR A 108 -15.59 28.59 11.01
C TYR A 108 -14.52 27.55 11.34
N GLN A 109 -14.56 26.38 10.69
CA GLN A 109 -13.63 25.28 10.91
C GLN A 109 -12.17 25.68 10.61
N ILE A 110 -11.94 26.49 9.57
CA ILE A 110 -10.59 27.02 9.23
C ILE A 110 -10.06 27.97 10.32
N ILE A 111 -10.95 28.67 11.02
CA ILE A 111 -10.54 29.53 12.13
C ILE A 111 -10.20 28.69 13.35
N LYS A 112 -11.02 27.67 13.65
CA LYS A 112 -10.78 26.73 14.77
C LYS A 112 -9.44 26.01 14.65
N SER A 113 -9.00 25.67 13.45
CA SER A 113 -7.69 25.04 13.23
C SER A 113 -6.49 25.96 13.49
N ASN A 114 -6.70 27.28 13.61
CA ASN A 114 -5.65 28.24 13.92
C ASN A 114 -5.63 28.55 15.43
N GLU A 115 -4.76 27.85 16.19
CA GLU A 115 -4.65 27.93 17.66
C GLU A 115 -4.57 29.36 18.25
N LYS A 116 -4.12 30.33 17.45
CA LYS A 116 -3.95 31.75 17.86
C LYS A 116 -5.25 32.58 17.85
N ARG A 117 -6.35 32.06 17.33
CA ARG A 117 -7.62 32.79 17.20
C ARG A 117 -8.76 31.91 17.71
N TYR A 118 -9.29 32.25 18.89
CA TYR A 118 -10.52 31.66 19.43
C TYR A 118 -11.67 32.67 19.26
N PRO A 119 -12.51 32.59 18.22
CA PRO A 119 -13.66 33.46 18.13
C PRO A 119 -14.91 32.61 18.29
N ILE A 120 -15.61 32.83 19.41
CA ILE A 120 -17.04 32.53 19.53
C ILE A 120 -17.37 31.02 19.57
N GLY A 121 -16.71 30.28 20.46
CA GLY A 121 -16.86 28.82 20.59
C GLY A 121 -18.28 28.29 20.87
N GLU A 122 -19.22 29.10 21.37
CA GLU A 122 -20.61 28.67 21.58
C GLU A 122 -21.43 28.62 20.28
N LEU A 123 -21.12 29.48 19.29
CA LEU A 123 -21.90 29.56 18.05
C LEU A 123 -21.50 28.50 17.02
N ILE A 124 -20.33 27.88 17.14
CA ILE A 124 -19.93 26.83 16.20
C ILE A 124 -20.87 25.62 16.31
N THR A 125 -21.30 25.26 17.52
CA THR A 125 -22.25 24.18 17.75
C THR A 125 -23.62 24.53 17.17
N GLU A 126 -24.09 25.78 17.32
CA GLU A 126 -25.32 26.25 16.65
C GLU A 126 -25.23 26.10 15.11
N VAL A 127 -24.06 26.40 14.53
CA VAL A 127 -23.81 26.27 13.08
C VAL A 127 -23.70 24.81 12.63
N GLU A 128 -23.03 23.97 13.41
CA GLU A 128 -22.90 22.52 13.16
C GLU A 128 -24.28 21.84 13.20
N ASP A 129 -25.09 22.10 14.23
CA ASP A 129 -26.44 21.56 14.37
C ASP A 129 -27.36 22.05 13.22
N ALA A 130 -27.27 23.32 12.85
CA ALA A 130 -28.02 23.88 11.72
C ALA A 130 -27.61 23.22 10.40
N PHE A 131 -26.30 23.00 10.18
CA PHE A 131 -25.79 22.33 8.98
C PHE A 131 -26.32 20.90 8.88
N LEU A 132 -26.24 20.12 9.96
CA LEU A 132 -26.71 18.73 9.98
C LEU A 132 -28.23 18.64 9.78
N THR A 133 -29.00 19.56 10.39
CA THR A 133 -30.46 19.64 10.20
C THR A 133 -30.82 20.01 8.76
N SER A 134 -30.11 20.97 8.17
CA SER A 134 -30.30 21.38 6.78
C SER A 134 -29.94 20.24 5.82
N LEU A 135 -28.88 19.49 6.10
CA LEU A 135 -28.47 18.31 5.35
C LEU A 135 -29.55 17.21 5.40
N ASP A 136 -30.10 16.92 6.59
CA ASP A 136 -31.22 15.99 6.76
C ASP A 136 -32.46 16.41 5.93
N SER A 137 -32.79 17.72 5.91
CA SER A 137 -33.91 18.25 5.09
C SER A 137 -33.66 18.07 3.59
N VAL A 138 -32.45 18.44 3.13
CA VAL A 138 -32.06 18.31 1.72
C VAL A 138 -32.10 16.85 1.28
N ILE A 139 -31.66 15.91 2.13
CA ILE A 139 -31.73 14.49 1.80
C ILE A 139 -33.18 14.02 1.70
N LYS A 140 -34.03 14.36 2.68
CA LYS A 140 -35.46 14.01 2.68
C LYS A 140 -36.18 14.55 1.44
N GLU A 141 -35.93 15.80 1.07
CA GLU A 141 -36.50 16.44 -0.13
C GLU A 141 -36.02 15.82 -1.44
N ASN A 142 -34.89 15.11 -1.44
CA ASN A 142 -34.29 14.52 -2.64
C ASN A 142 -34.17 12.98 -2.52
N GLN A 143 -34.98 12.32 -1.67
CA GLN A 143 -34.90 10.86 -1.46
C GLN A 143 -35.09 10.06 -2.76
N ASP A 144 -36.03 10.45 -3.62
CA ASP A 144 -36.29 9.80 -4.92
C ASP A 144 -35.09 9.86 -5.88
N ILE A 145 -34.19 10.82 -5.66
CA ILE A 145 -32.97 11.01 -6.45
C ILE A 145 -31.83 10.17 -5.86
N ILE A 146 -31.80 9.97 -4.54
CA ILE A 146 -30.68 9.39 -3.79
C ILE A 146 -30.74 7.85 -3.75
N VAL A 147 -31.94 7.25 -3.81
CA VAL A 147 -32.12 5.78 -3.84
C VAL A 147 -31.71 5.19 -5.20
N PRO A 148 -31.06 4.00 -5.26
CA PRO A 148 -30.57 3.43 -6.51
C PRO A 148 -31.74 3.00 -7.42
N GLY A 149 -31.84 3.64 -8.59
CA GLY A 149 -32.72 3.26 -9.69
C GLY A 149 -32.04 3.58 -11.02
N GLU A 150 -32.36 2.81 -12.06
CA GLU A 150 -31.65 2.73 -13.37
C GLU A 150 -31.52 4.04 -14.18
N GLN A 151 -31.93 5.21 -13.65
CA GLN A 151 -31.92 6.49 -14.38
C GLN A 151 -30.97 7.57 -13.81
N SER A 152 -30.17 7.34 -12.76
CA SER A 152 -29.44 8.44 -12.07
C SER A 152 -28.06 8.85 -12.62
N LYS A 153 -27.86 8.85 -13.95
CA LYS A 153 -26.49 9.00 -14.53
C LYS A 153 -25.82 10.37 -14.43
N MET A 154 -26.49 11.44 -13.98
CA MET A 154 -25.84 12.71 -13.65
C MET A 154 -26.80 13.56 -12.84
N ASN A 155 -26.61 13.63 -11.52
CA ASN A 155 -27.25 14.66 -10.72
C ASN A 155 -26.19 15.54 -10.04
N PRO A 156 -25.93 16.75 -10.56
CA PRO A 156 -24.95 17.68 -9.98
C PRO A 156 -25.22 17.98 -8.50
N LYS A 157 -26.47 17.86 -8.01
CA LYS A 157 -26.76 17.99 -6.57
C LYS A 157 -26.07 16.92 -5.74
N LYS A 158 -26.02 15.65 -6.21
CA LYS A 158 -25.31 14.57 -5.49
C LYS A 158 -23.81 14.86 -5.38
N GLU A 159 -23.22 15.35 -6.46
CA GLU A 159 -21.81 15.73 -6.49
C GLU A 159 -21.51 16.86 -5.51
N ILE A 160 -22.34 17.91 -5.49
CA ILE A 160 -22.22 19.03 -4.54
C ILE A 160 -22.34 18.53 -3.10
N ILE A 161 -23.35 17.68 -2.81
CA ILE A 161 -23.55 17.12 -1.46
C ILE A 161 -22.32 16.32 -1.04
N ALA A 162 -21.83 15.38 -1.88
CA ALA A 162 -20.67 14.57 -1.56
C ALA A 162 -19.41 15.42 -1.35
N TYR A 163 -19.19 16.41 -2.21
CA TYR A 163 -18.09 17.35 -2.09
C TYR A 163 -18.17 18.13 -0.77
N ILE A 164 -19.31 18.76 -0.48
CA ILE A 164 -19.52 19.51 0.77
C ILE A 164 -19.30 18.62 1.99
N CYS A 165 -19.88 17.42 1.99
CA CYS A 165 -19.74 16.46 3.07
C CYS A 165 -18.26 16.09 3.29
N GLY A 166 -17.50 15.85 2.21
CA GLY A 166 -16.06 15.62 2.28
C GLY A 166 -15.29 16.82 2.87
N GLN A 167 -15.74 18.05 2.65
CA GLN A 167 -15.11 19.25 3.21
C GLN A 167 -15.43 19.49 4.68
N THR A 168 -16.66 19.24 5.12
CA THR A 168 -17.16 19.70 6.42
C THR A 168 -17.19 18.59 7.47
N ILE A 169 -17.68 17.39 7.13
CA ILE A 169 -17.93 16.29 8.08
C ILE A 169 -16.68 15.87 8.86
N PRO A 170 -15.48 15.72 8.25
CA PRO A 170 -14.30 15.29 8.99
C PRO A 170 -13.91 16.20 10.17
N SER A 171 -14.37 17.46 10.14
CA SER A 171 -14.08 18.47 11.18
C SER A 171 -15.23 18.67 12.17
N ILE A 172 -16.37 17.99 11.98
CA ILE A 172 -17.50 18.01 12.93
C ILE A 172 -17.16 17.10 14.11
N PRO A 173 -17.39 17.53 15.37
CA PRO A 173 -17.15 16.69 16.53
C PRO A 173 -18.16 15.53 16.64
N ASP A 174 -17.74 14.50 17.37
CA ASP A 174 -18.46 13.22 17.45
C ASP A 174 -19.84 13.39 18.11
N GLU A 175 -19.95 14.27 19.10
CA GLU A 175 -21.19 14.57 19.83
C GLU A 175 -22.32 15.07 18.92
N GLN A 176 -21.98 15.86 17.89
CA GLN A 176 -22.94 16.38 16.91
C GLN A 176 -23.29 15.31 15.87
N LEU A 177 -22.29 14.55 15.39
CA LEU A 177 -22.52 13.49 14.40
C LEU A 177 -23.39 12.34 14.91
N ILE A 178 -23.37 12.06 16.22
CA ILE A 178 -24.28 11.07 16.83
C ILE A 178 -25.76 11.45 16.61
N LYS A 179 -26.09 12.75 16.61
CA LYS A 179 -27.46 13.26 16.44
C LYS A 179 -27.92 13.30 14.98
N PHE A 180 -27.00 13.12 14.03
CA PHE A 180 -27.29 13.22 12.59
C PHE A 180 -28.01 11.96 12.10
N ASN A 181 -29.21 12.11 11.53
CA ASN A 181 -30.04 10.95 11.17
C ASN A 181 -29.60 10.31 9.85
N SER A 182 -29.24 11.11 8.84
CA SER A 182 -28.97 10.61 7.49
C SER A 182 -27.51 10.18 7.25
N LYS A 183 -26.78 9.84 8.33
CA LYS A 183 -25.36 9.44 8.29
C LYS A 183 -25.08 8.30 7.31
N GLY A 184 -25.86 7.22 7.34
CA GLY A 184 -25.68 6.09 6.43
C GLY A 184 -26.04 6.40 4.99
N ILE A 185 -27.10 7.18 4.76
CA ILE A 185 -27.49 7.63 3.41
C ILE A 185 -26.37 8.48 2.79
N ILE A 186 -25.79 9.41 3.56
CA ILE A 186 -24.66 10.22 3.07
C ILE A 186 -23.42 9.37 2.84
N MET A 187 -23.13 8.40 3.72
CA MET A 187 -22.03 7.48 3.52
C MET A 187 -22.19 6.71 2.19
N GLN A 188 -23.38 6.20 1.90
CA GLN A 188 -23.70 5.50 0.66
C GLN A 188 -23.64 6.43 -0.56
N LEU A 189 -24.15 7.66 -0.45
CA LEU A 189 -24.08 8.66 -1.52
C LEU A 189 -22.63 9.05 -1.84
N CYS A 190 -21.81 9.33 -0.84
CA CYS A 190 -20.40 9.63 -1.04
C CYS A 190 -19.67 8.46 -1.70
N SER A 191 -19.99 7.23 -1.28
CA SER A 191 -19.39 6.01 -1.83
C SER A 191 -19.80 5.80 -3.29
N SER A 192 -21.08 5.93 -3.64
CA SER A 192 -21.53 5.84 -5.03
C SER A 192 -20.92 6.94 -5.92
N ILE A 193 -20.72 8.15 -5.39
CA ILE A 193 -19.99 9.20 -6.10
C ILE A 193 -18.55 8.80 -6.36
N ILE A 194 -17.82 8.24 -5.39
CA ILE A 194 -16.45 7.78 -5.61
C ILE A 194 -16.40 6.72 -6.72
N PHE A 195 -17.22 5.67 -6.59
CA PHE A 195 -17.07 4.46 -7.42
C PHE A 195 -17.77 4.58 -8.77
N GLU A 196 -18.96 5.18 -8.85
CA GLU A 196 -19.82 5.14 -10.04
C GLU A 196 -19.74 6.42 -10.89
N ASN A 197 -19.25 7.54 -10.33
CA ASN A 197 -19.32 8.83 -11.01
C ASN A 197 -18.39 8.91 -12.25
N PRO A 198 -18.87 9.42 -13.41
CA PRO A 198 -18.07 9.61 -14.61
C PRO A 198 -16.88 10.58 -14.50
N ARG A 199 -16.84 11.47 -13.51
CA ARG A 199 -15.72 12.37 -13.24
C ARG A 199 -14.62 11.71 -12.39
N ILE A 200 -14.91 10.57 -11.77
CA ILE A 200 -14.00 9.78 -10.93
C ILE A 200 -13.76 8.39 -11.57
N PHE A 201 -14.13 7.30 -10.90
CA PHE A 201 -13.75 5.94 -11.30
C PHE A 201 -14.73 5.29 -12.28
N GLN A 202 -15.99 5.73 -12.31
CA GLN A 202 -16.99 5.27 -13.29
C GLN A 202 -17.08 3.73 -13.40
N ASN A 203 -17.10 3.01 -12.29
CA ASN A 203 -17.10 1.54 -12.24
C ASN A 203 -15.99 0.90 -13.09
N GLY A 204 -14.82 1.54 -13.16
CA GLY A 204 -13.69 1.04 -13.94
C GLY A 204 -13.84 1.22 -15.46
N VAL A 205 -14.91 1.82 -15.97
CA VAL A 205 -15.19 1.99 -17.42
C VAL A 205 -14.04 2.67 -18.17
N PHE A 206 -13.23 3.49 -17.49
CA PHE A 206 -12.03 4.06 -18.09
C PHE A 206 -11.05 3.00 -18.63
N ILE A 207 -10.96 1.82 -17.99
CA ILE A 207 -10.12 0.70 -18.44
C ILE A 207 -10.65 0.17 -19.78
N LYS A 208 -11.98 0.02 -19.91
CA LYS A 208 -12.61 -0.39 -21.17
C LYS A 208 -12.30 0.59 -22.31
N ASN A 209 -12.31 1.89 -22.03
CA ASN A 209 -11.97 2.92 -23.01
C ASN A 209 -10.50 2.81 -23.46
N ILE A 210 -9.58 2.48 -22.54
CA ILE A 210 -8.16 2.20 -22.86
C ILE A 210 -8.06 0.96 -23.73
N THR A 211 -8.72 -0.14 -23.35
CA THR A 211 -8.77 -1.38 -24.13
C THR A 211 -9.24 -1.12 -25.56
N GLN A 212 -10.31 -0.35 -25.73
CA GLN A 212 -10.82 0.01 -27.06
C GLN A 212 -9.84 0.85 -27.88
N ASP A 213 -9.18 1.83 -27.26
CA ASP A 213 -8.18 2.64 -27.97
C ASP A 213 -6.98 1.80 -28.42
N ILE A 214 -6.54 0.83 -27.60
CA ILE A 214 -5.46 -0.11 -27.97
C ILE A 214 -5.90 -1.00 -29.13
N LEU A 215 -7.08 -1.61 -29.04
CA LEU A 215 -7.57 -2.54 -30.07
C LEU A 215 -7.86 -1.85 -31.41
N ASN A 216 -8.22 -0.56 -31.40
CA ASN A 216 -8.49 0.22 -32.60
C ASN A 216 -7.23 0.83 -33.21
N ASP A 217 -6.11 0.87 -32.48
CA ASP A 217 -4.84 1.34 -33.01
C ASP A 217 -4.17 0.24 -33.83
N ASN A 218 -3.77 0.55 -35.06
CA ASN A 218 -3.14 -0.43 -35.95
C ASN A 218 -1.84 -1.02 -35.37
N ASN A 219 -1.17 -0.28 -34.47
CA ASN A 219 0.05 -0.72 -33.81
C ASN A 219 -0.19 -1.26 -32.39
N GLN A 220 -1.45 -1.34 -31.95
CA GLN A 220 -1.85 -1.75 -30.60
C GLN A 220 -1.19 -0.94 -29.48
N LYS A 221 -0.99 0.37 -29.70
CA LYS A 221 -0.33 1.24 -28.73
C LYS A 221 -1.33 2.10 -27.97
N TRP A 222 -1.02 2.38 -26.71
CA TRP A 222 -1.77 3.36 -25.93
C TRP A 222 -0.95 4.63 -25.73
N THR A 223 -1.23 5.70 -26.49
CA THR A 223 -0.39 6.90 -26.50
C THR A 223 -1.02 8.06 -25.73
N ILE A 224 -0.23 9.10 -25.43
CA ILE A 224 -0.73 10.36 -24.85
C ILE A 224 -1.80 11.02 -25.73
N ASN A 225 -1.78 10.75 -27.04
CA ASN A 225 -2.72 11.32 -27.99
C ASN A 225 -4.06 10.58 -28.05
N SER A 226 -4.13 9.36 -27.51
CA SER A 226 -5.33 8.53 -27.47
C SER A 226 -6.48 9.23 -26.74
N LYS A 227 -7.72 8.96 -27.16
CA LYS A 227 -8.92 9.64 -26.62
C LYS A 227 -9.12 9.31 -25.14
N SER A 228 -8.92 8.05 -24.78
CA SER A 228 -8.95 7.54 -23.41
C SER A 228 -7.89 8.22 -22.54
N HIS A 229 -6.67 8.42 -23.03
CA HIS A 229 -5.62 9.12 -22.27
C HIS A 229 -5.99 10.58 -21.99
N LYS A 230 -6.47 11.32 -22.99
CA LYS A 230 -6.96 12.70 -22.82
C LYS A 230 -8.17 12.76 -21.87
N SER A 231 -9.08 11.79 -21.96
CA SER A 231 -10.21 11.66 -21.04
C SER A 231 -9.75 11.44 -19.60
N LEU A 232 -8.77 10.56 -19.37
CA LEU A 232 -8.16 10.36 -18.06
C LEU A 232 -7.46 11.62 -17.54
N GLN A 233 -6.73 12.31 -18.40
CA GLN A 233 -6.03 13.54 -18.04
C GLN A 233 -7.04 14.61 -17.59
N ASN A 234 -8.14 14.76 -18.32
CA ASN A 234 -9.24 15.64 -17.95
C ASN A 234 -9.86 15.25 -16.60
N LYS A 235 -10.09 13.95 -16.35
CA LYS A 235 -10.57 13.45 -15.05
C LYS A 235 -9.60 13.78 -13.91
N THR A 236 -8.31 13.53 -14.06
CA THR A 236 -7.31 13.84 -13.00
C THR A 236 -7.16 15.33 -12.73
N ASN A 237 -7.43 16.16 -13.73
CA ASN A 237 -7.44 17.61 -13.59
C ASN A 237 -8.76 18.14 -13.02
N ASP A 238 -9.81 17.34 -13.06
CA ASP A 238 -11.12 17.67 -12.52
C ASP A 238 -11.03 17.96 -11.01
N PHE A 239 -11.81 18.94 -10.58
CA PHE A 239 -11.85 19.38 -9.21
C PHE A 239 -12.33 18.28 -8.26
N ILE A 240 -13.38 17.52 -8.62
CA ILE A 240 -13.91 16.45 -7.76
C ILE A 240 -12.86 15.36 -7.54
N PHE A 241 -12.09 15.01 -8.58
CA PHE A 241 -11.01 14.02 -8.46
C PHE A 241 -9.92 14.47 -7.49
N LYS A 242 -9.58 15.76 -7.48
CA LYS A 242 -8.61 16.33 -6.53
C LYS A 242 -9.11 16.31 -5.08
N GLU A 243 -10.42 16.36 -4.88
CA GLU A 243 -11.07 16.32 -3.57
C GLU A 243 -11.40 14.89 -3.10
N LEU A 244 -11.11 13.87 -3.92
CA LEU A 244 -11.30 12.46 -3.60
C LEU A 244 -10.77 12.06 -2.20
N PRO A 245 -9.54 12.46 -1.77
CA PRO A 245 -9.07 12.11 -0.44
C PRO A 245 -9.95 12.65 0.70
N ARG A 246 -10.54 13.85 0.53
CA ARG A 246 -11.42 14.45 1.54
C ARG A 246 -12.78 13.76 1.59
N ILE A 247 -13.32 13.39 0.43
CA ILE A 247 -14.57 12.61 0.35
C ILE A 247 -14.36 11.23 1.01
N SER A 248 -13.26 10.55 0.70
CA SER A 248 -12.88 9.27 1.34
C SER A 248 -12.73 9.40 2.87
N TRP A 249 -12.19 10.54 3.33
CA TRP A 249 -12.09 10.81 4.77
C TRP A 249 -13.43 11.14 5.41
N GLY A 250 -14.34 11.82 4.69
CA GLY A 250 -15.73 12.01 5.10
C GLY A 250 -16.47 10.69 5.31
N ILE A 251 -16.35 9.75 4.36
CA ILE A 251 -16.89 8.38 4.50
C ILE A 251 -16.29 7.70 5.73
N SER A 252 -14.96 7.76 5.86
CA SER A 252 -14.21 7.18 6.98
C SER A 252 -14.67 7.71 8.35
N LYS A 253 -15.01 9.01 8.43
CA LYS A 253 -15.54 9.62 9.65
C LYS A 253 -16.97 9.12 9.93
N LEU A 254 -17.81 9.01 8.90
CA LEU A 254 -19.19 8.53 9.02
C LEU A 254 -19.26 7.06 9.45
N VAL A 255 -18.31 6.23 9.03
CA VAL A 255 -18.20 4.82 9.46
C VAL A 255 -18.25 4.66 10.98
N LEU A 256 -17.77 5.65 11.75
CA LEU A 256 -17.76 5.61 13.22
C LEU A 256 -19.16 5.74 13.86
N PHE A 257 -20.19 6.11 13.10
CA PHE A 257 -21.51 6.45 13.62
C PHE A 257 -22.67 5.69 12.97
N VAL A 258 -22.39 4.89 11.96
CA VAL A 258 -23.37 4.10 11.19
C VAL A 258 -23.53 2.70 11.78
N ASP A 259 -24.66 2.07 11.44
CA ASP A 259 -24.94 0.72 11.92
C ASP A 259 -24.20 -0.34 11.10
N LYS A 260 -24.06 -1.55 11.66
CA LYS A 260 -23.36 -2.68 11.03
C LYS A 260 -23.88 -3.00 9.62
N ASP A 261 -25.20 -2.96 9.41
CA ASP A 261 -25.81 -3.25 8.10
C ASP A 261 -25.39 -2.23 7.03
N GLU A 262 -25.19 -0.97 7.41
CA GLU A 262 -24.72 0.08 6.51
C GLU A 262 -23.25 -0.11 6.14
N ILE A 263 -22.43 -0.57 7.09
CA ILE A 263 -21.03 -0.96 6.86
C ILE A 263 -20.95 -2.17 5.95
N MET A 264 -21.78 -3.19 6.15
CA MET A 264 -21.87 -4.36 5.28
C MET A 264 -22.24 -3.96 3.85
N ASN A 265 -23.21 -3.06 3.66
CA ASN A 265 -23.58 -2.53 2.35
C ASN A 265 -22.41 -1.79 1.67
N LEU A 266 -21.66 -0.98 2.44
CA LEU A 266 -20.46 -0.31 1.95
C LEU A 266 -19.38 -1.31 1.51
N LEU A 267 -19.11 -2.34 2.31
CA LEU A 267 -18.13 -3.38 1.97
C LEU A 267 -18.55 -4.15 0.70
N ASN A 268 -19.82 -4.50 0.55
CA ASN A 268 -20.34 -5.16 -0.65
C ASN A 268 -20.21 -4.28 -1.90
N LEU A 269 -20.45 -2.97 -1.78
CA LEU A 269 -20.26 -2.02 -2.88
C LEU A 269 -18.78 -1.97 -3.31
N ILE A 270 -17.87 -1.81 -2.34
CA ILE A 270 -16.43 -1.76 -2.60
C ILE A 270 -15.93 -3.07 -3.21
N TYR A 271 -16.39 -4.20 -2.67
CA TYR A 271 -16.08 -5.54 -3.19
C TYR A 271 -16.54 -5.71 -4.64
N SER A 272 -17.81 -5.41 -4.94
CA SER A 272 -18.37 -5.51 -6.28
C SER A 272 -17.62 -4.62 -7.28
N PHE A 273 -17.28 -3.40 -6.86
CA PHE A 273 -16.46 -2.49 -7.65
C PHE A 273 -15.05 -3.05 -7.92
N ALA A 274 -14.39 -3.63 -6.92
CA ALA A 274 -13.05 -4.21 -7.08
C ALA A 274 -13.04 -5.42 -8.02
N VAL A 275 -14.06 -6.28 -7.94
CA VAL A 275 -14.26 -7.39 -8.87
C VAL A 275 -14.40 -6.87 -10.30
N GLU A 276 -15.22 -5.84 -10.52
CA GLU A 276 -15.42 -5.26 -11.85
C GLU A 276 -14.15 -4.60 -12.40
N VAL A 277 -13.39 -3.87 -11.56
CA VAL A 277 -12.09 -3.31 -11.96
C VAL A 277 -11.11 -4.40 -12.35
N PHE A 278 -11.03 -5.50 -11.59
CA PHE A 278 -10.17 -6.63 -11.92
C PHE A 278 -10.59 -7.29 -13.23
N ARG A 279 -11.90 -7.54 -13.43
CA ARG A 279 -12.44 -8.11 -14.66
C ARG A 279 -12.10 -7.27 -15.88
N LEU A 280 -12.31 -5.96 -15.81
CA LEU A 280 -11.97 -5.02 -16.88
C LEU A 280 -10.47 -4.94 -17.12
N TRP A 281 -9.66 -5.08 -16.07
CA TRP A 281 -8.20 -5.13 -16.20
C TRP A 281 -7.74 -6.40 -16.91
N GLU A 282 -8.28 -7.58 -16.57
CA GLU A 282 -7.94 -8.83 -17.29
C GLU A 282 -8.28 -8.76 -18.79
N GLU A 283 -9.32 -8.02 -19.18
CA GLU A 283 -9.67 -7.79 -20.58
C GLU A 283 -8.75 -6.75 -21.28
N CYS A 284 -7.95 -6.01 -20.53
CA CYS A 284 -7.06 -4.98 -21.07
C CYS A 284 -5.74 -5.60 -21.56
N PRO A 285 -5.29 -5.31 -22.79
CA PRO A 285 -3.99 -5.79 -23.30
C PRO A 285 -2.80 -5.40 -22.42
N LEU A 286 -2.88 -4.28 -21.70
CA LEU A 286 -1.83 -3.86 -20.77
C LEU A 286 -1.66 -4.80 -19.57
N SER A 287 -2.67 -5.61 -19.25
CA SER A 287 -2.58 -6.59 -18.16
C SER A 287 -1.71 -7.81 -18.49
N LEU A 288 -1.47 -8.06 -19.78
CA LEU A 288 -0.61 -9.15 -20.25
C LEU A 288 0.88 -8.82 -20.14
N VAL A 289 1.20 -7.56 -19.82
CA VAL A 289 2.57 -7.07 -19.78
C VAL A 289 3.20 -7.38 -18.43
N GLU A 290 4.14 -8.33 -18.41
CA GLU A 290 4.85 -8.74 -17.19
C GLU A 290 5.86 -7.68 -16.71
N LYS A 291 6.55 -7.01 -17.64
CA LYS A 291 7.59 -6.01 -17.34
C LYS A 291 7.33 -4.72 -18.08
N GLU A 292 7.43 -3.58 -17.39
CA GLU A 292 7.20 -2.27 -18.03
C GLU A 292 8.23 -1.97 -19.13
N GLU A 293 9.42 -2.58 -19.06
CA GLU A 293 10.47 -2.51 -20.09
C GLU A 293 10.01 -3.04 -21.45
N SER A 294 9.09 -4.01 -21.48
CA SER A 294 8.58 -4.60 -22.73
C SER A 294 7.49 -3.76 -23.39
N LEU A 295 7.01 -2.69 -22.73
CA LEU A 295 6.12 -1.71 -23.37
C LEU A 295 6.88 -0.92 -24.43
N ASP A 296 6.18 -0.48 -25.47
CA ASP A 296 6.74 0.49 -26.41
C ASP A 296 6.90 1.88 -25.74
N GLU A 297 7.80 2.71 -26.28
CA GLU A 297 8.15 4.00 -25.70
C GLU A 297 6.98 5.00 -25.62
N GLU A 298 5.97 4.89 -26.49
CA GLU A 298 4.81 5.78 -26.44
C GLU A 298 3.84 5.32 -25.35
N THR A 299 3.61 4.01 -25.23
CA THR A 299 2.83 3.43 -24.15
C THR A 299 3.47 3.66 -22.79
N LYS A 300 4.79 3.46 -22.65
CA LYS A 300 5.54 3.77 -21.42
C LYS A 300 5.31 5.20 -20.92
N LYS A 301 5.16 6.17 -21.81
CA LYS A 301 4.90 7.57 -21.45
C LYS A 301 3.45 7.80 -20.99
N ALA A 302 2.50 7.00 -21.46
CA ALA A 302 1.08 7.12 -21.10
C ALA A 302 0.72 6.39 -19.80
N THR A 303 1.35 5.24 -19.53
CA THR A 303 1.10 4.36 -18.37
C THR A 303 1.16 5.03 -16.98
N PRO A 304 2.05 6.00 -16.70
CA PRO A 304 2.10 6.65 -15.38
C PRO A 304 0.78 7.30 -14.95
N LEU A 305 0.01 7.85 -15.90
CA LEU A 305 -1.29 8.44 -15.60
C LEU A 305 -2.30 7.37 -15.13
N LEU A 306 -2.32 6.21 -15.77
CA LEU A 306 -3.18 5.09 -15.38
C LEU A 306 -2.83 4.60 -13.96
N TRP A 307 -1.55 4.39 -13.67
CA TRP A 307 -1.10 3.98 -12.34
C TRP A 307 -1.40 5.02 -11.26
N SER A 308 -1.39 6.31 -11.60
CA SER A 308 -1.77 7.37 -10.65
C SER A 308 -3.24 7.27 -10.23
N ILE A 309 -4.12 6.86 -11.14
CA ILE A 309 -5.55 6.66 -10.87
C ILE A 309 -5.77 5.40 -10.05
N PHE A 310 -5.11 4.29 -10.41
CA PHE A 310 -5.13 3.07 -9.61
C PHE A 310 -4.59 3.28 -8.20
N LYS A 311 -3.54 4.09 -8.06
CA LYS A 311 -3.03 4.51 -6.76
C LYS A 311 -4.09 5.27 -5.96
N ALA A 312 -4.72 6.29 -6.55
CA ALA A 312 -5.78 7.06 -5.88
C ALA A 312 -6.98 6.18 -5.45
N LEU A 313 -7.33 5.19 -6.28
CA LEU A 313 -8.34 4.18 -5.98
C LEU A 313 -7.97 3.38 -4.73
N LEU A 314 -6.77 2.77 -4.74
CA LEU A 314 -6.31 1.89 -3.66
C LEU A 314 -6.20 2.64 -2.33
N PHE A 315 -5.73 3.90 -2.35
CA PHE A 315 -5.69 4.75 -1.16
C PHE A 315 -7.09 5.06 -0.60
N SER A 316 -8.05 5.36 -1.48
CA SER A 316 -9.42 5.68 -1.06
C SER A 316 -10.09 4.49 -0.36
N ILE A 317 -9.99 3.30 -0.96
CA ILE A 317 -10.52 2.06 -0.38
C ILE A 317 -9.82 1.72 0.94
N THR A 318 -8.48 1.82 0.97
CA THR A 318 -7.69 1.51 2.18
C THR A 318 -8.00 2.46 3.34
N LEU A 319 -8.29 3.73 3.06
CA LEU A 319 -8.68 4.70 4.09
C LEU A 319 -10.03 4.33 4.75
N ILE A 320 -11.00 3.90 3.93
CA ILE A 320 -12.30 3.42 4.41
C ILE A 320 -12.12 2.15 5.24
N PHE A 321 -11.40 1.16 4.72
CA PHE A 321 -11.13 -0.10 5.44
C PHE A 321 -10.39 0.12 6.76
N LYS A 322 -9.43 1.06 6.80
CA LYS A 322 -8.78 1.45 8.05
C LYS A 322 -9.80 1.82 9.11
N SER A 323 -10.75 2.68 8.75
CA SER A 323 -11.69 3.25 9.72
C SER A 323 -12.64 2.17 10.26
N ILE A 324 -13.06 1.23 9.39
CA ILE A 324 -13.85 0.05 9.79
C ILE A 324 -13.04 -0.83 10.75
N VAL A 325 -11.78 -1.12 10.41
CA VAL A 325 -10.91 -2.00 11.21
C VAL A 325 -10.55 -1.37 12.56
N ASP A 326 -10.18 -0.08 12.57
CA ASP A 326 -9.91 0.67 13.79
C ASP A 326 -11.13 0.69 14.71
N LEU A 327 -12.33 0.93 14.16
CA LEU A 327 -13.58 0.89 14.92
C LEU A 327 -13.84 -0.50 15.51
N SER A 328 -13.53 -1.55 14.76
CA SER A 328 -13.69 -2.93 15.21
C SER A 328 -12.76 -3.34 16.36
N LEU A 329 -11.75 -2.52 16.71
CA LEU A 329 -10.93 -2.73 17.91
C LEU A 329 -11.72 -2.38 19.18
N PHE A 330 -12.68 -1.46 19.08
CA PHE A 330 -13.53 -1.03 20.19
C PHE A 330 -14.92 -1.66 20.14
N GLN A 331 -15.42 -2.01 18.95
CA GLN A 331 -16.73 -2.60 18.70
C GLN A 331 -16.58 -3.84 17.78
N PRO A 332 -16.21 -5.01 18.34
CA PRO A 332 -15.91 -6.21 17.55
C PRO A 332 -17.04 -6.65 16.60
N GLU A 333 -18.30 -6.40 16.96
CA GLU A 333 -19.52 -6.70 16.22
C GLU A 333 -19.60 -6.03 14.84
N ILE A 334 -18.85 -4.94 14.63
CA ILE A 334 -18.84 -4.20 13.36
C ILE A 334 -18.06 -4.91 12.26
N CYS A 335 -17.04 -5.68 12.63
CA CYS A 335 -16.20 -6.39 11.68
C CYS A 335 -16.02 -7.84 12.14
N GLU A 336 -17.04 -8.65 11.86
CA GLU A 336 -17.06 -10.08 12.11
C GLU A 336 -16.46 -10.84 10.92
N LYS A 337 -16.71 -12.15 10.87
CA LYS A 337 -16.12 -13.05 9.86
C LYS A 337 -16.44 -12.61 8.43
N GLN A 338 -17.66 -12.14 8.18
CA GLN A 338 -18.11 -11.81 6.83
C GLN A 338 -17.48 -10.50 6.33
N GLU A 339 -17.41 -9.48 7.17
CA GLU A 339 -16.79 -8.19 6.85
C GLU A 339 -15.29 -8.35 6.61
N ARG A 340 -14.62 -9.14 7.46
CA ARG A 340 -13.20 -9.49 7.28
C ARG A 340 -12.96 -10.19 5.95
N LYS A 341 -13.80 -11.18 5.59
CA LYS A 341 -13.76 -11.87 4.30
C LYS A 341 -13.86 -10.90 3.13
N LEU A 342 -14.81 -9.97 3.17
CA LEU A 342 -14.98 -8.97 2.11
C LEU A 342 -13.75 -8.08 1.95
N ILE A 343 -13.15 -7.60 3.06
CA ILE A 343 -11.93 -6.78 3.02
C ILE A 343 -10.77 -7.54 2.37
N ILE A 344 -10.51 -8.77 2.80
CA ILE A 344 -9.42 -9.60 2.26
C ILE A 344 -9.67 -9.92 0.78
N LEU A 345 -10.91 -10.25 0.40
CA LEU A 345 -11.26 -10.50 -0.99
C LEU A 345 -11.10 -9.26 -1.87
N THR A 346 -11.55 -8.09 -1.42
CA THR A 346 -11.33 -6.83 -2.14
C THR A 346 -9.84 -6.62 -2.38
N TYR A 347 -8.99 -6.82 -1.38
CA TYR A 347 -7.55 -6.70 -1.54
C TYR A 347 -6.95 -7.76 -2.47
N SER A 348 -7.49 -8.99 -2.51
CA SER A 348 -7.11 -9.99 -3.51
C SER A 348 -7.34 -9.47 -4.94
N TYR A 349 -8.52 -8.92 -5.23
CA TYR A 349 -8.84 -8.39 -6.55
C TYR A 349 -8.04 -7.13 -6.92
N LEU A 350 -7.58 -6.34 -5.94
CA LEU A 350 -6.79 -5.13 -6.17
C LEU A 350 -5.27 -5.36 -6.05
N TYR A 351 -4.81 -6.59 -5.77
CA TYR A 351 -3.40 -6.83 -5.48
C TYR A 351 -2.48 -6.56 -6.67
N PHE A 352 -2.97 -6.65 -7.92
CA PHE A 352 -2.21 -6.24 -9.10
C PHE A 352 -1.80 -4.75 -9.08
N ILE A 353 -2.50 -3.93 -8.29
CA ILE A 353 -2.14 -2.53 -8.00
C ILE A 353 -1.20 -2.48 -6.79
N THR A 354 -1.52 -3.21 -5.73
CA THR A 354 -0.74 -3.23 -4.48
C THR A 354 0.71 -3.69 -4.69
N SER A 355 0.91 -4.71 -5.53
CA SER A 355 2.22 -5.31 -5.83
C SER A 355 3.22 -4.32 -6.45
N LYS A 356 2.73 -3.22 -7.06
CA LYS A 356 3.57 -2.13 -7.60
C LYS A 356 4.27 -1.29 -6.53
N PHE A 357 3.82 -1.35 -5.27
CA PHE A 357 4.44 -0.59 -4.17
C PHE A 357 5.50 -1.41 -3.43
N ALA A 358 5.10 -2.61 -3.01
CA ALA A 358 5.91 -3.59 -2.29
C ALA A 358 5.07 -4.87 -2.13
N LEU A 359 5.70 -5.96 -1.67
CA LEU A 359 5.03 -7.23 -1.42
C LEU A 359 3.75 -7.09 -0.56
N TYR A 360 3.85 -6.42 0.59
CA TYR A 360 2.68 -6.15 1.45
C TYR A 360 2.00 -4.79 1.19
N GLY A 361 2.37 -4.08 0.12
CA GLY A 361 1.91 -2.73 -0.17
C GLY A 361 2.51 -1.64 0.73
N PHE A 362 1.83 -0.50 0.81
CA PHE A 362 2.24 0.66 1.62
C PHE A 362 1.84 0.52 3.10
N SER A 363 2.43 1.34 3.98
CA SER A 363 2.31 1.20 5.44
C SER A 363 0.87 1.11 5.96
N MET A 364 -0.05 1.89 5.38
CA MET A 364 -1.45 1.88 5.78
C MET A 364 -2.17 0.59 5.31
N HIS A 365 -1.92 0.13 4.08
CA HIS A 365 -2.42 -1.16 3.60
C HIS A 365 -1.94 -2.32 4.49
N LYS A 366 -0.65 -2.35 4.84
CA LYS A 366 -0.08 -3.36 5.75
C LYS A 366 -0.83 -3.41 7.09
N LYS A 367 -1.06 -2.25 7.71
CA LYS A 367 -1.79 -2.16 8.98
C LYS A 367 -3.18 -2.77 8.87
N VAL A 368 -3.95 -2.42 7.84
CA VAL A 368 -5.29 -2.97 7.61
C VAL A 368 -5.21 -4.48 7.39
N PHE A 369 -4.35 -4.93 6.48
CA PHE A 369 -4.17 -6.35 6.15
C PHE A 369 -3.87 -7.21 7.39
N PHE A 370 -2.84 -6.85 8.16
CA PHE A 370 -2.48 -7.61 9.35
C PHE A 370 -3.56 -7.54 10.43
N SER A 371 -4.18 -6.37 10.66
CA SER A 371 -5.21 -6.21 11.69
C SER A 371 -6.48 -7.03 11.40
N VAL A 372 -6.82 -7.22 10.12
CA VAL A 372 -7.94 -8.08 9.71
C VAL A 372 -7.62 -9.55 9.95
N LEU A 373 -6.41 -9.99 9.58
CA LEU A 373 -6.00 -11.38 9.73
C LEU A 373 -5.72 -11.78 11.20
N ASP A 374 -5.24 -10.85 12.03
CA ASP A 374 -4.90 -11.09 13.44
C ASP A 374 -6.05 -11.73 14.22
N LYS A 375 -7.30 -11.27 13.97
CA LYS A 375 -8.53 -11.82 14.57
C LYS A 375 -8.81 -13.28 14.17
N SER A 376 -8.20 -13.77 13.09
CA SER A 376 -8.39 -15.13 12.56
C SER A 376 -7.24 -16.07 12.93
N LEU A 377 -6.20 -15.60 13.61
CA LEU A 377 -5.01 -16.39 13.96
C LEU A 377 -5.25 -17.47 15.02
N ASP A 378 -6.37 -17.38 15.74
CA ASP A 378 -6.76 -18.33 16.78
C ASP A 378 -8.08 -19.08 16.45
N ASP A 379 -8.63 -18.91 15.23
CA ASP A 379 -9.84 -19.60 14.76
C ASP A 379 -9.54 -20.41 13.49
N GLU A 380 -9.33 -21.72 13.65
CA GLU A 380 -9.03 -22.65 12.56
C GLU A 380 -10.13 -22.67 11.48
N ILE A 381 -11.40 -22.63 11.88
CA ILE A 381 -12.52 -22.73 10.95
C ILE A 381 -12.57 -21.47 10.07
N GLU A 382 -12.37 -20.30 10.69
CA GLU A 382 -12.31 -19.05 9.96
C GLU A 382 -11.07 -18.98 9.05
N ALA A 383 -9.89 -19.37 9.55
CA ALA A 383 -8.66 -19.37 8.77
C ALA A 383 -8.77 -20.26 7.52
N ASN A 384 -9.26 -21.50 7.68
CA ASN A 384 -9.49 -22.41 6.55
C ASN A 384 -10.53 -21.83 5.58
N SER A 385 -11.63 -21.27 6.09
CA SER A 385 -12.65 -20.64 5.26
C SER A 385 -12.12 -19.43 4.47
N LEU A 386 -11.23 -18.62 5.06
CA LEU A 386 -10.59 -17.49 4.37
C LEU A 386 -9.70 -17.96 3.23
N ILE A 387 -8.94 -19.04 3.44
CA ILE A 387 -8.07 -19.63 2.43
C ILE A 387 -8.89 -20.18 1.26
N GLU A 388 -9.91 -20.97 1.56
CA GLU A 388 -10.81 -21.51 0.53
C GLU A 388 -11.42 -20.42 -0.33
N VAL A 389 -11.91 -19.35 0.30
CA VAL A 389 -12.60 -18.24 -0.37
C VAL A 389 -11.63 -17.37 -1.18
N CYS A 390 -10.39 -17.21 -0.71
CA CYS A 390 -9.36 -16.41 -1.40
C CYS A 390 -8.62 -17.17 -2.50
N ARG A 391 -8.83 -18.48 -2.61
CA ARG A 391 -8.16 -19.32 -3.60
C ARG A 391 -8.43 -18.81 -5.02
N PRO A 392 -7.38 -18.50 -5.81
CA PRO A 392 -7.55 -18.10 -7.19
C PRO A 392 -8.02 -19.29 -8.04
N LEU A 393 -8.64 -19.00 -9.19
CA LEU A 393 -9.08 -20.04 -10.12
C LEU A 393 -7.87 -20.67 -10.82
N ASP A 394 -7.81 -22.00 -10.81
CA ASP A 394 -6.75 -22.77 -11.44
C ASP A 394 -6.81 -22.64 -12.98
N GLY A 395 -5.64 -22.56 -13.63
CA GLY A 395 -5.50 -22.70 -15.09
C GLY A 395 -5.28 -21.42 -15.90
N ASN A 396 -5.47 -20.23 -15.33
CA ASN A 396 -5.13 -18.97 -16.01
C ASN A 396 -3.75 -18.46 -15.55
N ASN A 397 -2.75 -18.45 -16.44
CA ASN A 397 -1.40 -17.97 -16.14
C ASN A 397 -1.20 -16.47 -16.44
N SER A 398 -2.29 -15.69 -16.50
CA SER A 398 -2.23 -14.23 -16.72
C SER A 398 -1.44 -13.53 -15.59
N PRO A 399 -0.73 -12.43 -15.88
CA PRO A 399 -0.03 -11.66 -14.84
C PRO A 399 -0.96 -11.15 -13.72
N SER A 400 -2.21 -10.85 -14.08
CA SER A 400 -3.27 -10.50 -13.13
C SER A 400 -3.63 -11.66 -12.20
N ASN A 401 -3.75 -12.88 -12.72
CA ASN A 401 -4.00 -14.06 -11.88
C ASN A 401 -2.78 -14.43 -11.04
N LYS A 402 -1.56 -14.30 -11.58
CA LYS A 402 -0.31 -14.44 -10.80
C LYS A 402 -0.30 -13.48 -9.61
N SER A 403 -0.75 -12.24 -9.79
CA SER A 403 -0.90 -11.29 -8.68
C SER A 403 -1.87 -11.81 -7.61
N ARG A 404 -3.02 -12.38 -8.00
CA ARG A 404 -3.95 -13.00 -7.04
C ARG A 404 -3.37 -14.21 -6.32
N ILE A 405 -2.60 -15.04 -7.03
CA ILE A 405 -1.85 -16.16 -6.44
C ILE A 405 -0.86 -15.64 -5.39
N THR A 406 -0.08 -14.62 -5.73
CA THR A 406 0.85 -13.99 -4.79
C THR A 406 0.12 -13.50 -3.54
N TYR A 407 -1.01 -12.78 -3.68
CA TYR A 407 -1.80 -12.35 -2.53
C TYR A 407 -2.32 -13.52 -1.67
N TYR A 408 -2.81 -14.58 -2.33
CA TYR A 408 -3.29 -15.78 -1.65
C TYR A 408 -2.18 -16.44 -0.82
N LEU A 409 -0.95 -16.50 -1.34
CA LEU A 409 0.21 -17.01 -0.61
C LEU A 409 0.57 -16.14 0.60
N LEU A 410 0.44 -14.81 0.50
CA LEU A 410 0.63 -13.91 1.65
C LEU A 410 -0.44 -14.15 2.73
N VAL A 411 -1.69 -14.41 2.34
CA VAL A 411 -2.75 -14.76 3.31
C VAL A 411 -2.43 -16.09 3.99
N ILE A 412 -2.00 -17.11 3.24
CA ILE A 412 -1.58 -18.41 3.79
C ILE A 412 -0.42 -18.25 4.78
N GLU A 413 0.62 -17.51 4.40
CA GLU A 413 1.80 -17.32 5.24
C GLU A 413 1.43 -16.67 6.58
N GLN A 414 0.57 -15.65 6.58
CA GLN A 414 0.10 -15.04 7.82
C GLN A 414 -0.80 -15.96 8.66
N LEU A 415 -1.71 -16.70 8.03
CA LEU A 415 -2.64 -17.58 8.74
C LEU A 415 -2.03 -18.93 9.12
N MET A 416 -0.78 -19.22 8.73
CA MET A 416 -0.15 -20.53 8.87
C MET A 416 -0.28 -21.12 10.29
N LYS A 417 -0.21 -20.30 11.34
CA LYS A 417 -0.42 -20.75 12.73
C LYS A 417 -1.77 -21.47 12.91
N ALA A 418 -2.85 -20.87 12.42
CA ALA A 418 -4.24 -21.31 12.61
C ALA A 418 -4.64 -22.49 11.70
N ILE A 419 -4.00 -22.64 10.55
CA ILE A 419 -4.34 -23.66 9.55
C ILE A 419 -3.99 -25.05 10.07
N ASN A 420 -4.85 -26.05 9.87
CA ASN A 420 -4.53 -27.42 10.25
C ASN A 420 -3.54 -28.12 9.30
N ASP A 421 -2.88 -29.17 9.77
CA ASP A 421 -1.88 -29.90 8.98
C ASP A 421 -2.48 -30.54 7.72
N ASN A 422 -3.74 -30.97 7.75
CA ASN A 422 -4.38 -31.60 6.60
C ASN A 422 -4.53 -30.61 5.43
N MET A 423 -4.94 -29.38 5.70
CA MET A 423 -5.04 -28.31 4.71
C MET A 423 -3.67 -27.97 4.13
N VAL A 424 -2.62 -27.96 4.97
CA VAL A 424 -1.24 -27.74 4.50
C VAL A 424 -0.79 -28.84 3.54
N GLU A 425 -1.00 -30.10 3.91
CA GLU A 425 -0.51 -31.26 3.15
C GLU A 425 -1.33 -31.56 1.89
N GLN A 426 -2.65 -31.42 1.94
CA GLN A 426 -3.56 -31.83 0.87
C GLN A 426 -3.88 -30.70 -0.12
N GLU A 427 -3.84 -29.45 0.32
CA GLU A 427 -4.27 -28.31 -0.51
C GLU A 427 -3.12 -27.33 -0.77
N ILE A 428 -2.46 -26.82 0.27
CA ILE A 428 -1.46 -25.75 0.15
C ILE A 428 -0.18 -26.25 -0.54
N LEU A 429 0.40 -27.37 -0.10
CA LEU A 429 1.62 -27.90 -0.69
C LEU A 429 1.46 -28.27 -2.18
N PRO A 430 0.41 -29.03 -2.57
CA PRO A 430 0.14 -29.30 -3.99
C PRO A 430 -0.03 -28.03 -4.82
N PHE A 431 -0.62 -26.99 -4.24
CA PHE A 431 -0.81 -25.70 -4.91
C PHE A 431 0.50 -24.95 -5.15
N ILE A 432 1.47 -24.98 -4.22
CA ILE A 432 2.73 -24.24 -4.38
C ILE A 432 3.80 -24.97 -5.22
N TYR A 433 3.72 -26.30 -5.35
CA TYR A 433 4.74 -27.07 -6.06
C TYR A 433 5.02 -26.63 -7.51
N PRO A 434 4.03 -26.24 -8.33
CA PRO A 434 4.29 -25.72 -9.68
C PRO A 434 5.16 -24.46 -9.69
N TYR A 435 5.14 -23.67 -8.62
CA TYR A 435 5.77 -22.34 -8.55
C TYR A 435 7.11 -22.33 -7.80
N ILE A 436 7.42 -23.39 -7.05
CA ILE A 436 8.61 -23.45 -6.17
C ILE A 436 9.97 -23.31 -6.88
N LYS A 437 10.00 -23.55 -8.20
CA LYS A 437 11.19 -23.38 -9.06
C LYS A 437 11.04 -22.25 -10.07
N ASP A 438 9.86 -21.62 -10.16
CA ASP A 438 9.58 -20.58 -11.15
C ASP A 438 10.04 -19.21 -10.62
N ASN A 439 11.23 -18.79 -11.03
CA ASN A 439 11.80 -17.50 -10.66
C ASN A 439 11.52 -16.37 -11.67
N LYS A 440 10.58 -16.56 -12.60
CA LYS A 440 10.23 -15.53 -13.60
C LYS A 440 9.57 -14.31 -12.96
N ASP A 441 8.71 -14.53 -11.98
CA ASP A 441 8.04 -13.50 -11.19
C ASP A 441 8.63 -13.49 -9.78
N SER A 442 9.42 -12.45 -9.46
CA SER A 442 10.13 -12.34 -8.18
C SER A 442 9.17 -12.35 -6.99
N LEU A 443 8.02 -11.67 -7.10
CA LEU A 443 7.08 -11.55 -5.99
C LEU A 443 6.37 -12.87 -5.72
N LEU A 444 5.96 -13.57 -6.78
CA LEU A 444 5.38 -14.90 -6.66
C LEU A 444 6.38 -15.90 -6.08
N PHE A 445 7.60 -15.91 -6.63
CA PHE A 445 8.70 -16.76 -6.16
C PHE A 445 9.01 -16.54 -4.69
N GLU A 446 9.17 -15.28 -4.26
CA GLU A 446 9.40 -14.93 -2.85
C GLU A 446 8.24 -15.37 -1.96
N SER A 447 6.98 -15.18 -2.38
CA SER A 447 5.81 -15.55 -1.60
C SER A 447 5.67 -17.06 -1.39
N VAL A 448 6.03 -17.87 -2.39
CA VAL A 448 6.06 -19.34 -2.25
C VAL A 448 7.05 -19.77 -1.17
N HIS A 449 8.23 -19.16 -1.15
CA HIS A 449 9.25 -19.50 -0.15
C HIS A 449 8.90 -18.97 1.24
N LEU A 450 8.20 -17.83 1.34
CA LEU A 450 7.65 -17.34 2.61
C LEU A 450 6.63 -18.33 3.20
N VAL A 451 5.78 -18.97 2.38
CA VAL A 451 4.87 -20.03 2.85
C VAL A 451 5.65 -21.23 3.40
N ILE A 452 6.73 -21.64 2.74
CA ILE A 452 7.61 -22.73 3.22
C ILE A 452 8.25 -22.35 4.56
N PHE A 453 8.72 -21.12 4.71
CA PHE A 453 9.27 -20.63 5.98
C PHE A 453 8.18 -20.60 7.07
N ALA A 454 6.96 -20.20 6.74
CA ALA A 454 5.84 -20.21 7.67
C ALA A 454 5.52 -21.65 8.13
N ILE A 455 5.60 -22.65 7.24
CA ILE A 455 5.44 -24.08 7.58
C ILE A 455 6.48 -24.49 8.63
N PHE A 456 7.75 -24.15 8.43
CA PHE A 456 8.83 -24.45 9.40
C PHE A 456 8.66 -23.68 10.71
N PHE A 457 8.38 -22.38 10.64
CA PHE A 457 8.21 -21.51 11.81
C PHE A 457 7.07 -22.00 12.72
N ASN A 458 5.95 -22.44 12.13
CA ASN A 458 4.80 -22.96 12.86
C ASN A 458 4.87 -24.47 13.11
N LYS A 459 6.01 -25.12 12.83
CA LYS A 459 6.30 -26.53 13.14
C LYS A 459 5.21 -27.51 12.66
N LYS A 460 4.70 -27.30 11.44
CA LYS A 460 3.66 -28.17 10.86
C LYS A 460 4.16 -29.61 10.70
N ARG A 461 3.24 -30.58 10.69
CA ARG A 461 3.57 -32.01 10.61
C ARG A 461 4.49 -32.35 9.45
N VAL A 462 4.22 -31.77 8.28
CA VAL A 462 4.99 -32.00 7.04
C VAL A 462 6.42 -31.44 7.06
N SER A 463 6.78 -30.60 8.03
CA SER A 463 8.10 -29.95 8.09
C SER A 463 9.25 -30.96 8.13
N LYS A 464 9.07 -32.15 8.72
CA LYS A 464 10.11 -33.20 8.75
C LYS A 464 10.46 -33.70 7.35
N ASP A 465 9.43 -34.03 6.56
CA ASP A 465 9.60 -34.53 5.20
C ASP A 465 10.06 -33.40 4.26
N LEU A 466 9.53 -32.19 4.47
CA LEU A 466 9.84 -31.02 3.66
C LEU A 466 11.29 -30.53 3.86
N ALA A 467 11.86 -30.62 5.07
CA ALA A 467 13.20 -30.13 5.38
C ALA A 467 14.27 -30.75 4.47
N SER A 468 14.29 -32.08 4.36
CA SER A 468 15.27 -32.81 3.54
C SER A 468 15.12 -32.50 2.05
N PHE A 469 13.88 -32.44 1.56
CA PHE A 469 13.56 -32.08 0.18
C PHE A 469 14.00 -30.64 -0.14
N TYR A 470 13.66 -29.69 0.72
CA TYR A 470 13.92 -28.28 0.50
C TYR A 470 15.42 -27.97 0.55
N CYS A 471 16.19 -28.63 1.44
CA CYS A 471 17.66 -28.57 1.41
C CYS A 471 18.25 -29.04 0.07
N SER A 472 17.75 -30.16 -0.50
CA SER A 472 18.18 -30.61 -1.82
C SER A 472 17.84 -29.59 -2.90
N LEU A 473 16.61 -29.06 -2.87
CA LEU A 473 16.14 -28.05 -3.83
C LEU A 473 17.03 -26.80 -3.83
N LEU A 474 17.40 -26.29 -2.66
CA LEU A 474 18.25 -25.11 -2.52
C LEU A 474 19.65 -25.35 -3.11
N LEU A 475 20.26 -26.51 -2.82
CA LEU A 475 21.60 -26.86 -3.30
C LEU A 475 21.65 -27.18 -4.79
N GLU A 476 20.57 -27.71 -5.35
CA GLU A 476 20.43 -27.95 -6.80
C GLU A 476 20.06 -26.68 -7.57
N GLY A 477 19.26 -25.81 -6.94
CA GLY A 477 18.77 -24.59 -7.54
C GLY A 477 19.81 -23.48 -7.61
N TYR A 478 20.73 -23.37 -6.66
CA TYR A 478 21.80 -22.38 -6.72
C TYR A 478 22.86 -22.75 -7.78
N PRO A 479 23.35 -21.79 -8.62
CA PRO A 479 23.04 -20.35 -8.63
C PRO A 479 21.92 -19.94 -9.61
N ASN A 480 21.28 -20.90 -10.28
CA ASN A 480 20.37 -20.63 -11.39
C ASN A 480 19.00 -20.09 -10.96
N ILE A 481 18.51 -20.58 -9.83
CA ILE A 481 17.18 -20.26 -9.26
C ILE A 481 17.34 -19.27 -8.10
N PHE A 482 18.29 -19.55 -7.21
CA PHE A 482 18.50 -18.79 -5.98
C PHE A 482 19.75 -17.91 -6.06
N THR A 483 19.66 -16.71 -5.49
CA THR A 483 20.83 -15.92 -5.15
C THR A 483 21.55 -16.51 -3.93
N ILE A 484 22.79 -16.08 -3.68
CA ILE A 484 23.56 -16.55 -2.51
C ILE A 484 22.89 -16.13 -1.19
N ILE A 485 22.28 -14.95 -1.15
CA ILE A 485 21.57 -14.46 0.03
C ILE A 485 20.33 -15.33 0.27
N GLN A 486 19.56 -15.63 -0.78
CA GLN A 486 18.39 -16.51 -0.68
C GLN A 486 18.78 -17.93 -0.23
N LEU A 487 19.86 -18.49 -0.77
CA LEU A 487 20.39 -19.79 -0.33
C LEU A 487 20.71 -19.77 1.16
N ARG A 488 21.51 -18.80 1.61
CA ARG A 488 21.97 -18.67 3.00
C ARG A 488 20.79 -18.52 3.98
N THR A 489 19.86 -17.61 3.68
CA THR A 489 18.67 -17.37 4.50
C THR A 489 17.76 -18.60 4.54
N ALA A 490 17.45 -19.19 3.38
CA ALA A 490 16.55 -20.33 3.31
C ALA A 490 17.11 -21.57 4.02
N TYR A 491 18.42 -21.85 3.87
CA TYR A 491 19.06 -22.95 4.59
C TYR A 491 19.04 -22.74 6.10
N SER A 492 19.29 -21.50 6.53
CA SER A 492 19.27 -21.10 7.93
C SER A 492 17.92 -21.32 8.59
N GLU A 493 16.81 -21.00 7.92
CA GLU A 493 15.47 -21.25 8.45
C GLU A 493 15.19 -22.76 8.63
N VAL A 494 15.65 -23.60 7.70
CA VAL A 494 15.52 -25.07 7.85
C VAL A 494 16.36 -25.59 9.02
N ILE A 495 17.62 -25.15 9.13
CA ILE A 495 18.50 -25.59 10.22
C ILE A 495 17.97 -25.12 11.57
N LYS A 496 17.48 -23.89 11.66
CA LYS A 496 16.85 -23.37 12.88
C LYS A 496 15.66 -24.24 13.32
N TYR A 497 14.77 -24.59 12.40
CA TYR A 497 13.66 -25.51 12.69
C TYR A 497 14.14 -26.89 13.12
N THR A 498 15.01 -27.53 12.34
CA THR A 498 15.45 -28.91 12.59
C THR A 498 16.28 -29.02 13.88
N SER A 499 17.11 -28.03 14.18
CA SER A 499 17.92 -27.94 15.41
C SER A 499 17.09 -27.90 16.70
N GLU A 500 15.89 -27.31 16.65
CA GLU A 500 14.95 -27.26 17.77
C GLU A 500 14.08 -28.51 17.91
N THR A 501 14.01 -29.36 16.88
CA THR A 501 13.00 -30.41 16.79
C THR A 501 13.56 -31.83 16.71
N ASP A 502 14.65 -32.04 15.97
CA ASP A 502 15.23 -33.36 15.72
C ASP A 502 16.72 -33.26 15.33
N ASP A 503 17.61 -33.65 16.23
CA ASP A 503 19.07 -33.61 16.03
C ASP A 503 19.53 -34.43 14.82
N ALA A 504 18.90 -35.59 14.58
CA ALA A 504 19.27 -36.46 13.47
C ALA A 504 18.86 -35.86 12.14
N LEU A 505 17.66 -35.24 12.09
CA LEU A 505 17.21 -34.51 10.90
C LEU A 505 18.07 -33.25 10.66
N CYS A 506 18.43 -32.52 11.72
CA CYS A 506 19.32 -31.37 11.63
C CYS A 506 20.68 -31.77 11.04
N TRP A 507 21.27 -32.85 11.56
CA TRP A 507 22.52 -33.40 11.03
C TRP A 507 22.36 -33.89 9.58
N LEU A 508 21.25 -34.54 9.23
CA LEU A 508 20.98 -34.97 7.86
C LEU A 508 20.94 -33.78 6.88
N CYS A 509 20.31 -32.67 7.27
CA CYS A 509 20.30 -31.43 6.50
C CYS A 509 21.71 -30.84 6.35
N LEU A 510 22.50 -30.79 7.42
CA LEU A 510 23.90 -30.33 7.36
C LEU A 510 24.78 -31.25 6.50
N ASP A 511 24.62 -32.56 6.63
CA ASP A 511 25.37 -33.58 5.90
C ASP A 511 25.16 -33.45 4.38
N LYS A 512 23.96 -33.06 3.92
CA LYS A 512 23.74 -32.74 2.49
C LYS A 512 24.61 -31.58 2.02
N LEU A 513 24.73 -30.51 2.82
CA LEU A 513 25.59 -29.37 2.50
C LEU A 513 27.08 -29.75 2.56
N ILE A 514 27.49 -30.48 3.59
CA ILE A 514 28.86 -30.99 3.77
C ILE A 514 29.27 -31.86 2.58
N LYS A 515 28.45 -32.86 2.20
CA LYS A 515 28.70 -33.71 1.03
C LYS A 515 28.78 -32.91 -0.26
N LYS A 516 27.95 -31.86 -0.42
CA LYS A 516 28.02 -30.97 -1.59
C LYS A 516 29.36 -30.23 -1.65
N ILE A 517 29.90 -29.81 -0.51
CA ILE A 517 31.23 -29.18 -0.40
C ILE A 517 32.34 -30.20 -0.72
N GLU A 518 32.26 -31.40 -0.16
CA GLU A 518 33.24 -32.49 -0.38
C GLU A 518 33.32 -32.91 -1.85
N ASN A 519 32.19 -32.89 -2.57
CA ASN A 519 32.12 -33.21 -4.00
C ASN A 519 32.75 -32.15 -4.91
N ILE A 520 33.20 -31.01 -4.38
CA ILE A 520 33.84 -29.94 -5.13
C ILE A 520 35.32 -29.86 -4.72
N THR A 521 36.22 -29.78 -5.69
CA THR A 521 37.66 -29.63 -5.42
C THR A 521 38.00 -28.24 -4.86
N PRO A 522 38.93 -28.15 -3.89
CA PRO A 522 39.47 -26.88 -3.40
C PRO A 522 40.41 -26.26 -4.43
N GLU A 523 39.86 -25.53 -5.41
CA GLU A 523 40.62 -24.77 -6.38
C GLU A 523 40.07 -23.34 -6.46
N SER A 524 40.94 -22.35 -6.62
CA SER A 524 40.54 -20.98 -6.94
C SER A 524 40.01 -20.90 -8.37
N LYS A 525 38.95 -20.12 -8.63
CA LYS A 525 38.59 -19.78 -10.02
C LYS A 525 39.80 -19.12 -10.68
N GLU A 526 40.34 -19.69 -11.76
CA GLU A 526 41.39 -19.06 -12.56
C GLU A 526 40.91 -17.68 -13.07
N LEU A 527 41.83 -16.72 -13.12
CA LEU A 527 41.64 -15.28 -13.34
C LEU A 527 41.07 -14.87 -14.72
N ASN A 528 40.56 -15.79 -15.55
CA ASN A 528 40.32 -15.52 -16.97
C ASN A 528 38.86 -15.24 -17.39
N ASP A 529 37.85 -15.33 -16.51
CA ASP A 529 36.44 -15.29 -16.94
C ASP A 529 35.61 -14.06 -16.50
N TYR A 530 36.20 -13.08 -15.80
CA TYR A 530 35.47 -11.87 -15.37
C TYR A 530 35.67 -10.63 -16.24
N SER A 531 36.42 -10.72 -17.35
CA SER A 531 36.58 -9.61 -18.29
C SER A 531 35.31 -9.29 -19.10
N ASN A 532 34.27 -10.13 -19.06
CA ASN A 532 33.07 -9.95 -19.89
C ASN A 532 31.76 -10.32 -19.16
N LYS A 533 31.43 -9.65 -18.05
CA LYS A 533 30.02 -9.34 -17.72
C LYS A 533 29.98 -8.26 -16.64
N SER A 534 29.87 -7.04 -17.15
CA SER A 534 29.70 -5.81 -16.40
C SER A 534 28.63 -5.93 -15.31
N LEU A 535 28.99 -5.43 -14.13
CA LEU A 535 28.07 -4.98 -13.09
C LEU A 535 27.00 -4.08 -13.72
N LYS A 536 25.78 -4.59 -13.84
CA LYS A 536 24.59 -3.73 -13.84
C LYS A 536 24.19 -3.54 -12.38
N SER A 537 24.76 -2.49 -11.79
CA SER A 537 24.19 -1.84 -10.63
C SER A 537 22.84 -1.21 -11.05
N GLU A 538 21.73 -1.72 -10.56
CA GLU A 538 20.49 -0.94 -10.46
C GLU A 538 20.64 0.00 -9.26
N SER A 539 21.38 1.08 -9.48
CA SER A 539 21.33 2.27 -8.63
C SER A 539 20.25 3.18 -9.19
N THR A 540 19.15 3.31 -8.45
CA THR A 540 18.21 4.43 -8.51
C THR A 540 18.98 5.76 -8.54
N SER A 541 18.83 6.51 -9.62
CA SER A 541 19.36 7.87 -9.75
C SER A 541 18.33 8.89 -9.26
N SER A 542 18.78 9.75 -8.36
CA SER A 542 18.29 11.13 -8.21
C SER A 542 19.42 12.07 -8.62
N ASN A 543 19.15 12.94 -9.59
CA ASN A 543 20.07 13.90 -10.23
C ASN A 543 20.68 14.93 -9.26
N LEU A 544 21.93 15.40 -9.51
CA LEU A 544 22.24 16.72 -10.11
C LEU A 544 23.73 17.14 -9.99
N SER A 545 24.26 17.60 -11.15
CA SER A 545 25.19 18.72 -11.43
C SER A 545 26.71 18.68 -11.12
N ASP A 546 27.46 18.61 -12.24
CA ASP A 546 28.45 19.57 -12.79
C ASP A 546 29.87 19.80 -12.22
N SER A 547 30.81 19.57 -13.16
CA SER A 547 31.98 20.40 -13.56
C SER A 547 33.42 19.99 -13.17
N SER A 548 34.09 19.40 -14.18
CA SER A 548 35.37 19.83 -14.79
C SER A 548 36.68 19.91 -13.97
N LYS A 549 37.68 19.08 -14.32
CA LYS A 549 38.93 19.42 -15.07
C LYS A 549 40.06 18.39 -14.84
N SER A 550 40.76 18.11 -15.93
CA SER A 550 41.89 17.18 -16.18
C SER A 550 43.26 17.70 -15.65
N PRO A 551 44.43 17.13 -16.05
CA PRO A 551 45.08 15.89 -15.56
C PRO A 551 46.55 16.14 -15.13
N SER A 552 47.26 15.17 -14.54
CA SER A 552 48.68 14.88 -14.86
C SER A 552 49.34 13.79 -14.00
N ASN A 553 50.16 13.01 -14.73
CA ASN A 553 51.41 12.33 -14.36
C ASN A 553 51.38 10.93 -13.73
N GLN A 554 51.46 9.97 -14.66
CA GLN A 554 52.43 8.88 -14.75
C GLN A 554 53.47 8.78 -13.62
N ASN A 555 53.52 7.60 -12.99
CA ASN A 555 54.71 6.76 -12.94
C ASN A 555 54.27 5.29 -12.80
N GLU A 556 54.71 4.48 -13.76
CA GLU A 556 54.70 3.02 -13.70
C GLU A 556 55.87 2.58 -12.81
N ASP A 557 55.59 1.74 -11.80
CA ASP A 557 56.26 0.45 -11.60
C ASP A 557 55.77 -0.25 -10.32
N ASP A 558 55.76 -1.59 -10.40
CA ASP A 558 55.48 -2.61 -9.38
C ASP A 558 54.04 -2.95 -8.99
N SER A 559 53.55 -3.96 -9.72
CA SER A 559 52.47 -4.88 -9.46
C SER A 559 52.39 -5.42 -8.02
N THR A 560 51.39 -4.95 -7.26
CA THR A 560 50.64 -5.77 -6.30
C THR A 560 49.19 -5.31 -6.31
N ASN A 561 48.30 -6.12 -6.89
CA ASN A 561 46.85 -5.87 -6.89
C ASN A 561 46.30 -6.03 -5.46
N ASN A 562 46.43 -4.98 -4.65
CA ASN A 562 45.73 -4.85 -3.38
C ASN A 562 44.28 -4.46 -3.65
N VAL A 563 43.41 -5.45 -3.84
CA VAL A 563 41.99 -5.26 -3.47
C VAL A 563 41.98 -5.10 -1.95
N MET A 564 42.00 -3.86 -1.47
CA MET A 564 41.83 -3.56 -0.05
C MET A 564 40.46 -4.10 0.38
N LEU A 565 40.45 -5.21 1.12
CA LEU A 565 39.29 -5.68 1.86
C LEU A 565 38.86 -4.55 2.79
N ASN A 566 37.79 -3.83 2.44
CA ASN A 566 37.24 -2.84 3.34
C ASN A 566 36.57 -3.59 4.50
N ASN A 567 37.23 -3.60 5.66
CA ASN A 567 36.99 -4.59 6.69
C ASN A 567 35.65 -4.46 7.43
N ASN A 568 34.74 -3.59 7.02
CA ASN A 568 33.46 -3.40 7.70
C ASN A 568 32.26 -3.53 6.76
N ASP A 569 32.47 -3.87 5.47
CA ASP A 569 31.39 -4.00 4.50
C ASP A 569 31.03 -5.49 4.24
N PRO A 570 29.84 -5.97 4.66
CA PRO A 570 29.39 -7.35 4.46
C PRO A 570 29.36 -7.77 2.99
N GLU A 571 29.04 -6.85 2.07
CA GLU A 571 28.95 -7.15 0.64
C GLU A 571 30.34 -7.39 0.04
N SER A 572 31.33 -6.59 0.44
CA SER A 572 32.73 -6.76 0.06
C SER A 572 33.31 -8.10 0.54
N ILE A 573 32.98 -8.51 1.78
CA ILE A 573 33.42 -9.79 2.36
C ILE A 573 32.75 -10.97 1.63
N GLN A 574 31.46 -10.88 1.33
CA GLN A 574 30.76 -11.91 0.57
C GLN A 574 31.35 -12.05 -0.84
N ALA A 575 31.58 -10.93 -1.53
CA ALA A 575 32.22 -10.93 -2.85
C ALA A 575 33.61 -11.56 -2.82
N ALA A 576 34.40 -11.25 -1.78
CA ALA A 576 35.71 -11.84 -1.55
C ALA A 576 35.65 -13.37 -1.35
N ALA A 577 34.69 -13.87 -0.57
CA ALA A 577 34.53 -15.31 -0.37
C ALA A 577 34.18 -16.05 -1.69
N LEU A 578 33.45 -15.41 -2.61
CA LEU A 578 33.04 -15.99 -3.90
C LEU A 578 34.21 -16.21 -4.89
N TYR A 579 35.41 -15.70 -4.62
CA TYR A 579 36.62 -16.08 -5.37
C TYR A 579 36.99 -17.56 -5.20
N LEU A 580 36.60 -18.17 -4.07
CA LEU A 580 36.75 -19.60 -3.85
C LEU A 580 35.60 -20.35 -4.54
N ARG A 581 35.94 -21.45 -5.22
CA ARG A 581 34.93 -22.29 -5.89
C ARG A 581 33.88 -22.81 -4.91
N ARG A 582 34.27 -23.11 -3.67
CA ARG A 582 33.39 -23.57 -2.58
C ARG A 582 32.89 -22.44 -1.66
N GLY A 583 33.31 -21.20 -1.91
CA GLY A 583 33.09 -20.08 -0.98
C GLY A 583 31.63 -19.83 -0.63
N HIS A 584 30.72 -19.96 -1.59
CA HIS A 584 29.29 -19.81 -1.39
C HIS A 584 28.68 -20.88 -0.44
N LEU A 585 29.11 -22.14 -0.58
CA LEU A 585 28.68 -23.22 0.32
C LEU A 585 29.32 -23.11 1.70
N LEU A 586 30.58 -22.68 1.76
CA LEU A 586 31.28 -22.46 3.03
C LEU A 586 30.68 -21.30 3.82
N LEU A 587 30.31 -20.19 3.16
CA LEU A 587 29.54 -19.13 3.80
C LEU A 587 28.22 -19.67 4.35
N THR A 588 27.49 -20.44 3.54
CA THR A 588 26.22 -21.05 3.96
C THR A 588 26.43 -21.98 5.16
N LEU A 589 27.50 -22.78 5.19
CA LEU A 589 27.82 -23.69 6.30
C LEU A 589 28.18 -22.92 7.58
N ILE A 590 28.98 -21.85 7.45
CA ILE A 590 29.38 -21.00 8.58
C ILE A 590 28.16 -20.35 9.24
N ASP A 591 27.19 -19.88 8.44
CA ASP A 591 25.96 -19.28 8.98
C ASP A 591 25.18 -20.24 9.87
N GLN A 592 25.31 -21.56 9.66
CA GLN A 592 24.56 -22.55 10.43
C GLN A 592 25.02 -22.64 11.89
N VAL A 593 26.23 -22.17 12.21
CA VAL A 593 26.79 -22.18 13.57
C VAL A 593 25.87 -21.45 14.57
N GLN A 594 25.18 -20.40 14.13
CA GLN A 594 24.28 -19.65 15.02
C GLN A 594 22.97 -20.41 15.33
N PHE A 595 22.55 -21.31 14.44
CA PHE A 595 21.24 -21.96 14.50
C PHE A 595 21.29 -23.38 15.07
N VAL A 596 22.40 -24.10 14.93
CA VAL A 596 22.56 -25.44 15.50
C VAL A 596 22.59 -25.43 17.02
N ASN A 597 22.14 -26.53 17.65
CA ASN A 597 22.17 -26.71 19.08
C ASN A 597 23.56 -27.13 19.60
N LEU A 598 23.72 -27.23 20.92
CA LEU A 598 24.99 -27.51 21.57
C LEU A 598 25.58 -28.90 21.24
N ILE A 599 24.73 -29.85 20.85
CA ILE A 599 25.17 -31.22 20.52
C ILE A 599 25.93 -31.20 19.20
N ILE A 600 25.42 -30.45 18.22
CA ILE A 600 25.94 -30.43 16.85
C ILE A 600 27.06 -29.40 16.66
N ILE A 601 27.04 -28.30 17.41
CA ILE A 601 27.91 -27.14 17.18
C ILE A 601 29.41 -27.48 17.15
N LYS A 602 29.87 -28.37 18.04
CA LYS A 602 31.29 -28.74 18.11
C LYS A 602 31.73 -29.50 16.85
N THR A 603 30.94 -30.50 16.44
CA THR A 603 31.21 -31.30 15.24
C THR A 603 31.14 -30.43 13.98
N LEU A 604 30.19 -29.49 13.91
CA LEU A 604 30.11 -28.54 12.81
C LEU A 604 31.35 -27.64 12.73
N LEU A 605 31.83 -27.10 13.86
CA LEU A 605 33.04 -26.27 13.90
C LEU A 605 34.30 -27.04 13.48
N GLU A 606 34.43 -28.30 13.90
CA GLU A 606 35.51 -29.18 13.45
C GLU A 606 35.48 -29.39 11.93
N LYS A 607 34.29 -29.60 11.34
CA LYS A 607 34.13 -29.71 9.88
C LYS A 607 34.41 -28.41 9.14
N ILE A 608 33.97 -27.27 9.66
CA ILE A 608 34.29 -25.95 9.09
C ILE A 608 35.80 -25.74 9.08
N LYS A 609 36.50 -26.09 10.17
CA LYS A 609 37.96 -26.02 10.24
C LYS A 609 38.63 -26.88 9.17
N GLU A 610 38.23 -28.15 9.05
CA GLU A 610 38.75 -29.07 8.03
C GLU A 610 38.64 -28.47 6.62
N PHE A 611 37.47 -27.91 6.29
CA PHE A 611 37.27 -27.28 4.98
C PHE A 611 38.07 -26.00 4.79
N LEU A 612 38.17 -25.15 5.81
CA LEU A 612 38.97 -23.92 5.73
C LEU A 612 40.47 -24.21 5.56
N GLU A 613 41.00 -25.24 6.22
CA GLU A 613 42.40 -25.65 6.07
C GLU A 613 42.70 -26.12 4.65
N ALA A 614 41.75 -26.82 4.03
CA ALA A 614 41.86 -27.30 2.65
C ALA A 614 41.77 -26.20 1.57
N GLU A 615 41.27 -25.00 1.89
CA GLU A 615 41.20 -23.89 0.92
C GLU A 615 42.56 -23.22 0.67
N PRO A 616 42.84 -22.76 -0.56
CA PRO A 616 44.05 -22.01 -0.86
C PRO A 616 44.11 -20.69 -0.07
N ASN A 617 45.34 -20.30 0.30
CA ASN A 617 45.56 -19.02 0.96
C ASN A 617 45.28 -17.87 -0.01
N GLY A 618 44.45 -16.91 0.41
CA GLY A 618 44.05 -15.79 -0.42
C GLY A 618 42.91 -14.98 0.19
N ILE A 619 42.46 -13.96 -0.54
CA ILE A 619 41.43 -13.00 -0.11
C ILE A 619 40.12 -13.72 0.29
N GLY A 620 39.73 -14.76 -0.45
CA GLY A 620 38.51 -15.53 -0.15
C GLY A 620 38.59 -16.34 1.15
N LYS A 621 39.74 -16.95 1.45
CA LYS A 621 39.95 -17.66 2.73
C LYS A 621 39.97 -16.68 3.91
N LEU A 622 40.57 -15.50 3.73
CA LEU A 622 40.53 -14.44 4.74
C LEU A 622 39.11 -13.95 4.99
N ALA A 623 38.31 -13.78 3.94
CA ALA A 623 36.91 -13.41 4.05
C ALA A 623 36.10 -14.45 4.83
N LEU A 624 36.26 -15.75 4.53
CA LEU A 624 35.59 -16.82 5.27
C LEU A 624 35.99 -16.86 6.76
N LYS A 625 37.29 -16.73 7.06
CA LYS A 625 37.78 -16.69 8.46
C LYS A 625 37.14 -15.54 9.23
N LYS A 626 36.99 -14.39 8.57
CA LYS A 626 36.36 -13.22 9.16
C LYS A 626 34.87 -13.42 9.39
N VAL A 627 34.12 -13.94 8.41
CA VAL A 627 32.69 -14.27 8.61
C VAL A 627 32.52 -15.26 9.75
N LEU A 628 33.38 -16.26 9.86
CA LEU A 628 33.38 -17.19 10.99
C LEU A 628 33.61 -16.44 12.31
N PHE A 629 34.62 -15.57 12.39
CA PHE A 629 34.88 -14.77 13.59
C PHE A 629 33.70 -13.87 13.98
N ASP A 630 33.09 -13.19 13.00
CA ASP A 630 31.94 -12.31 13.22
C ASP A 630 30.73 -13.12 13.72
N THR A 631 30.49 -14.30 13.14
CA THR A 631 29.43 -15.23 13.56
C THR A 631 29.61 -15.67 15.01
N LEU A 632 30.85 -16.01 15.40
CA LEU A 632 31.17 -16.43 16.76
C LEU A 632 31.11 -15.29 17.79
N SER A 633 31.29 -14.04 17.36
CA SER A 633 31.37 -12.88 18.26
C SER A 633 30.03 -12.19 18.49
N MET A 634 29.20 -12.03 17.45
CA MET A 634 27.99 -11.19 17.48
C MET A 634 26.66 -11.97 17.48
N GLY A 635 26.63 -13.24 17.07
CA GLY A 635 25.39 -13.97 16.76
C GLY A 635 24.96 -15.09 17.71
N LEU A 636 25.66 -15.31 18.83
CA LEU A 636 25.45 -16.48 19.69
C LEU A 636 24.80 -16.15 21.04
N ASP A 637 23.89 -17.01 21.49
CA ASP A 637 23.43 -17.00 22.88
C ASP A 637 24.56 -17.28 23.86
N TYR A 638 24.37 -16.93 25.13
CA TYR A 638 25.41 -17.03 26.16
C TYR A 638 25.99 -18.44 26.32
N THR A 639 25.17 -19.48 26.14
CA THR A 639 25.59 -20.88 26.32
C THR A 639 26.41 -21.38 25.13
N LYS A 640 25.99 -21.09 23.90
CA LYS A 640 26.77 -21.39 22.68
C LYS A 640 28.07 -20.60 22.66
N LYS A 641 28.05 -19.35 23.16
CA LYS A 641 29.23 -18.48 23.20
C LYS A 641 30.36 -19.08 24.04
N ASP A 642 30.08 -19.67 25.21
CA ASP A 642 31.12 -20.33 26.02
C ASP A 642 31.78 -21.50 25.28
N VAL A 643 30.98 -22.37 24.66
CA VAL A 643 31.48 -23.52 23.88
C VAL A 643 32.30 -23.05 22.68
N CYS A 644 31.78 -22.07 21.93
CA CYS A 644 32.44 -21.50 20.77
C CYS A 644 33.73 -20.75 21.12
N VAL A 645 33.77 -19.99 22.21
CA VAL A 645 34.98 -19.31 22.69
C VAL A 645 36.02 -20.32 23.14
N LYS A 646 35.62 -21.37 23.87
CA LYS A 646 36.54 -22.47 24.23
C LYS A 646 37.14 -23.12 22.99
N TRP A 647 36.31 -23.46 22.01
CA TRP A 647 36.76 -24.02 20.74
C TRP A 647 37.67 -23.04 19.97
N TRP A 648 37.33 -21.76 19.95
CA TRP A 648 38.13 -20.73 19.31
C TRP A 648 39.51 -20.59 19.94
N LEU A 649 39.60 -20.59 21.27
CA LEU A 649 40.87 -20.51 21.98
C LEU A 649 41.73 -21.76 21.76
N SER A 650 41.13 -22.95 21.73
CA SER A 650 41.87 -24.20 21.55
C SER A 650 42.29 -24.46 20.10
N GLU A 651 41.39 -24.22 19.15
CA GLU A 651 41.52 -24.66 17.75
C GLU A 651 41.36 -23.51 16.74
N GLY A 652 40.43 -22.58 16.97
CA GLY A 652 40.16 -21.47 16.04
C GLY A 652 41.30 -20.44 15.91
N SER A 653 42.04 -20.19 16.99
CA SER A 653 43.21 -19.29 17.03
C SER A 653 44.32 -19.76 16.08
N LYS A 654 44.49 -21.07 15.94
CA LYS A 654 45.45 -21.70 15.01
C LYS A 654 45.08 -21.45 13.55
N ILE A 655 43.78 -21.28 13.25
CA ILE A 655 43.28 -20.99 11.90
C ILE A 655 43.66 -19.56 11.48
N ILE A 656 43.74 -18.59 12.39
CA ILE A 656 44.15 -17.22 12.06
C ILE A 656 45.69 -17.09 11.97
N VAL A 657 46.42 -17.79 12.84
CA VAL A 657 47.88 -17.64 13.00
C VAL A 657 48.69 -18.37 11.91
N SER A 658 48.08 -19.25 11.12
CA SER A 658 48.71 -19.83 9.92
C SER A 658 48.80 -18.78 8.79
N GLN A 659 49.72 -17.83 8.92
CA GLN A 659 50.20 -16.98 7.82
C GLN A 659 51.49 -17.56 7.24
#